data_AF-A0A352JPZ3-F1
#
_entry.id   AF-A0A352JPZ3-F1
#
_cell.length_a   1.000
_cell.length_b   1.000
_cell.length_c   1.000
_cell.angle_alpha   90.00
_cell.angle_beta   90.00
_cell.angle_gamma   90.00
#
_symmetry.space_group_name_H-M   'P 1'
#
loop_
_entity.id
_entity.type
_entity.pdbx_description
1 polymer ?
#
loop_
_entity_poly.entity_id
_entity_poly.type
_entity_poly.pdbx_seq_one_letter_code
_entity_poly.pdbx_strand_id
1 'polypeptide(L)'
;MLRRILFGLLAFSILFSISMAMPPHPELLQKIQTGQIPKPIFMSNPGYRAERGIDQGLARPLLETRAELVNANFLVILVGFSDRAGVMPPVYFDSLVFGVNPGPWGPTLRNFYNRASYGNFTIVSVNYPSTTGWRTAPNNRYYYTARGGDSTYGMGLYPFNSQGLCEWAVASVDPVVNFANYDNNGDGQVDGIILVHAGRGAEISGDTLDIWSHEWNITPQLRDGVNISYYCIVPEMWNSIYDMTIGVYCHEFGHILGLPDLYDYGYDSYGLGSWSLMAFGSWNGNGWGKSPAFLDAWSRVFLGFVTPTNVTCTMSWALVPSVEDSAKVFRLWTMGAIGPEYFLVECRSNIYSDTALAGHGLTIYHIDENQPDNNSQWWPGMPPTPHYRVALEQADNFFNLEHLINDMDASDTYPGIANNWYFNDYNQPTARDYNGAPTNIGVQFQSPSPLGVLAWLDPGTWAPFPPYPPTLIMPDGGASNQVLQHFEWTFVDHYYYHFQLDSTGGNFSHPIFEDSMVAVEYYDYLMSGYPDGYYLWRVNARSYCELGNWSDAENFYLDRRPPVGSVASSPSQTDSAYFVVTWTTGHDVAPSPEWWVASWSVYCDSGGGSPWAWQTDVYNLQATFTGAHDGKTYRFYALARDQAGNQEVWNGIYETSTHVGTGGPACTYVVGDANNSNTFTGLDITYSVRFFKGGPPPSYTCECPTGSGNFWYVAGDVNGSCSFTGLDITYMVRYFKGGPGPIPCSSCPPARR
;
A
#
# COMPACT_ATOMS: atom_id res chain seq x y z
N MET A 1 64.79 -7.71 42.64
CA MET A 1 65.28 -7.74 41.25
C MET A 1 64.08 -7.55 40.32
N LEU A 2 64.17 -6.50 39.48
CA LEU A 2 63.35 -6.16 38.29
C LEU A 2 61.84 -5.85 38.42
N ARG A 3 61.59 -4.53 38.61
CA ARG A 3 60.78 -3.62 37.77
C ARG A 3 59.78 -4.24 36.78
N ARG A 4 58.50 -3.86 36.91
CA ARG A 4 57.70 -3.30 35.81
C ARG A 4 56.83 -2.16 36.31
N ILE A 5 57.15 -0.97 35.81
CA ILE A 5 56.40 0.28 35.86
C ILE A 5 55.23 0.10 34.89
N LEU A 6 53.97 0.25 35.34
CA LEU A 6 52.87 0.56 34.44
C LEU A 6 52.66 2.07 34.48
N PHE A 7 53.04 2.72 33.39
CA PHE A 7 52.72 4.10 33.10
C PHE A 7 51.20 4.27 33.06
N GLY A 8 50.69 5.29 33.77
CA GLY A 8 49.37 5.83 33.54
C GLY A 8 49.33 6.44 32.14
N LEU A 9 48.50 5.87 31.27
CA LEU A 9 48.03 6.55 30.07
C LEU A 9 46.87 7.44 30.50
N LEU A 10 47.13 8.74 30.66
CA LEU A 10 46.10 9.74 30.44
C LEU A 10 45.59 9.50 29.01
N ALA A 11 44.39 8.97 28.89
CA ALA A 11 43.63 9.10 27.65
C ALA A 11 43.30 10.59 27.52
N PHE A 12 44.15 11.33 26.80
CA PHE A 12 43.76 12.58 26.18
C PHE A 12 42.70 12.18 25.14
N SER A 13 41.43 12.22 25.53
CA SER A 13 40.34 12.36 24.58
C SER A 13 40.62 13.66 23.84
N ILE A 14 41.10 13.55 22.60
CA ILE A 14 41.08 14.67 21.66
C ILE A 14 39.60 15.00 21.49
N LEU A 15 39.11 15.94 22.29
CA LEU A 15 37.83 16.60 22.05
C LEU A 15 38.01 17.25 20.69
N PHE A 16 37.39 16.69 19.66
CA PHE A 16 37.17 17.42 18.42
C PHE A 16 36.38 18.67 18.82
N SER A 17 36.96 19.84 18.60
CA SER A 17 36.23 21.10 18.72
C SER A 17 35.09 21.07 17.72
N ILE A 18 33.91 21.56 18.07
CA ILE A 18 32.69 21.57 17.24
C ILE A 18 32.23 23.02 17.21
N SER A 19 32.07 23.61 16.04
CA SER A 19 31.60 24.98 15.83
C SER A 19 30.59 25.01 14.67
N MET A 20 29.71 25.99 14.62
CA MET A 20 28.79 26.21 13.49
C MET A 20 28.65 27.71 13.29
N ALA A 21 28.56 28.21 12.07
CA ALA A 21 28.62 29.64 11.79
C ALA A 21 27.35 30.13 11.11
N MET A 22 26.84 31.30 11.50
CA MET A 22 25.73 31.97 10.83
C MET A 22 26.01 32.15 9.31
N PRO A 23 25.05 31.93 8.39
CA PRO A 23 25.25 32.28 7.00
C PRO A 23 25.42 33.80 6.84
N PRO A 24 26.33 34.28 5.95
CA PRO A 24 26.52 35.68 5.67
C PRO A 24 25.21 36.31 5.21
N HIS A 25 24.99 37.56 5.63
CA HIS A 25 23.91 38.36 5.08
C HIS A 25 24.00 38.41 3.55
N PRO A 26 22.87 38.35 2.80
CA PRO A 26 22.89 38.30 1.34
C PRO A 26 23.74 39.38 0.66
N GLU A 27 23.73 40.61 1.18
CA GLU A 27 24.60 41.68 0.68
C GLU A 27 26.10 41.43 0.90
N LEU A 28 26.48 40.81 2.03
CA LEU A 28 27.87 40.44 2.29
C LEU A 28 28.28 39.28 1.38
N LEU A 29 27.41 38.29 1.20
CA LEU A 29 27.65 37.18 0.29
C LEU A 29 27.89 37.68 -1.14
N GLN A 30 27.07 38.62 -1.62
CA GLN A 30 27.27 39.25 -2.93
C GLN A 30 28.63 39.96 -3.03
N LYS A 31 29.06 40.67 -1.97
CA LYS A 31 30.38 41.32 -1.94
C LYS A 31 31.52 40.30 -1.95
N ILE A 32 31.36 39.16 -1.28
CA ILE A 32 32.32 38.06 -1.29
C ILE A 32 32.41 37.44 -2.69
N GLN A 33 31.27 37.12 -3.31
CA GLN A 33 31.20 36.50 -4.64
C GLN A 33 31.74 37.42 -5.74
N THR A 34 31.51 38.73 -5.63
CA THR A 34 32.05 39.72 -6.58
C THR A 34 33.50 40.11 -6.29
N GLY A 35 34.13 39.53 -5.26
CA GLY A 35 35.53 39.78 -4.89
C GLY A 35 35.79 41.15 -4.25
N GLN A 36 34.74 41.86 -3.81
CA GLN A 36 34.87 43.13 -3.09
C GLN A 36 35.39 42.92 -1.66
N ILE A 37 35.03 41.79 -1.05
CA ILE A 37 35.52 41.34 0.26
C ILE A 37 36.16 39.95 0.07
N PRO A 38 37.35 39.68 0.63
CA PRO A 38 37.95 38.36 0.56
C PRO A 38 37.04 37.30 1.21
N LYS A 39 36.88 36.14 0.54
CA LYS A 39 36.15 34.99 1.11
C LYS A 39 36.82 34.57 2.42
N PRO A 40 36.11 34.56 3.56
CA PRO A 40 36.61 34.04 4.83
C PRO A 40 37.23 32.63 4.70
N ILE A 41 38.26 32.36 5.50
CA ILE A 41 38.99 31.09 5.44
C ILE A 41 38.10 29.87 5.80
N PHE A 42 37.19 30.02 6.76
CA PHE A 42 36.26 28.94 7.14
C PHE A 42 35.25 28.60 6.03
N MET A 43 34.91 29.58 5.16
CA MET A 43 34.05 29.34 4.00
C MET A 43 34.81 28.71 2.82
N SER A 44 36.14 28.70 2.83
CA SER A 44 36.97 28.28 1.68
C SER A 44 37.84 27.06 1.95
N ASN A 45 37.99 26.65 3.22
CA ASN A 45 38.88 25.58 3.61
C ASN A 45 38.17 24.56 4.52
N PRO A 46 37.69 23.43 3.97
CA PRO A 46 37.08 22.35 4.75
C PRO A 46 38.03 21.76 5.82
N GLY A 47 39.34 21.75 5.57
CA GLY A 47 40.33 21.33 6.56
C GLY A 47 40.41 22.28 7.75
N TYR A 48 40.31 23.60 7.50
CA TYR A 48 40.22 24.61 8.56
C TYR A 48 38.95 24.39 9.40
N ARG A 49 37.83 24.04 8.75
CA ARG A 49 36.58 23.70 9.42
C ARG A 49 36.75 22.48 10.30
N ALA A 50 37.17 21.36 9.74
CA ALA A 50 37.36 20.10 10.47
C ALA A 50 38.36 20.19 11.64
N GLU A 51 39.47 20.91 11.48
CA GLU A 51 40.46 21.12 12.57
C GLU A 51 39.89 21.85 13.78
N ARG A 52 38.89 22.72 13.56
CA ARG A 52 38.19 23.48 14.61
C ARG A 52 36.78 22.93 14.87
N GLY A 53 36.46 21.82 14.20
CA GLY A 53 35.15 21.23 13.89
C GLY A 53 34.02 22.21 13.68
N ILE A 54 34.31 23.32 12.98
CA ILE A 54 33.25 24.07 12.30
C ILE A 54 32.46 23.08 11.41
N ASP A 55 31.13 23.20 11.38
CA ASP A 55 30.21 22.35 10.63
C ASP A 55 30.10 20.91 11.15
N GLN A 56 30.04 20.74 12.48
CA GLN A 56 29.67 19.46 13.08
C GLN A 56 28.45 19.70 13.97
N GLY A 57 27.30 19.11 13.67
CA GLY A 57 26.18 19.12 14.63
C GLY A 57 26.57 18.35 15.89
N LEU A 58 25.86 18.58 17.01
CA LEU A 58 25.95 17.63 18.13
C LEU A 58 25.48 16.26 17.61
N ALA A 59 26.18 15.19 18.01
CA ALA A 59 25.82 13.83 17.58
C ALA A 59 24.38 13.42 18.00
N ARG A 60 23.74 14.18 18.90
CA ARG A 60 22.38 14.01 19.42
C ARG A 60 21.78 15.36 19.81
N PRO A 61 20.45 15.54 19.72
CA PRO A 61 19.79 16.74 20.20
C PRO A 61 19.84 16.82 21.74
N LEU A 62 19.99 18.02 22.30
CA LEU A 62 19.95 18.23 23.76
C LEU A 62 18.62 17.77 24.39
N LEU A 63 17.55 17.73 23.59
CA LEU A 63 16.18 17.45 24.02
C LEU A 63 15.79 15.97 23.96
N GLU A 64 16.67 15.06 23.54
CA GLU A 64 16.34 13.63 23.32
C GLU A 64 15.86 12.89 24.58
N THR A 65 15.96 13.50 25.76
CA THR A 65 15.73 12.81 27.04
C THR A 65 14.38 13.02 27.72
N ARG A 66 13.41 13.84 27.26
CA ARG A 66 12.11 13.91 27.98
C ARG A 66 10.90 14.61 27.35
N ALA A 67 9.74 14.17 27.87
CA ALA A 67 8.39 14.66 27.61
C ALA A 67 7.91 15.83 28.51
N GLU A 68 8.79 16.49 29.29
CA GLU A 68 8.33 17.38 30.40
C GLU A 68 9.04 18.74 30.54
N LEU A 69 10.00 19.11 29.69
CA LEU A 69 10.71 20.39 29.81
C LEU A 69 9.93 21.57 29.19
N VAL A 70 8.80 21.93 29.80
CA VAL A 70 8.01 23.10 29.38
C VAL A 70 8.81 24.40 29.55
N ASN A 71 9.67 24.50 30.57
CA ASN A 71 10.55 25.65 30.79
C ASN A 71 12.00 25.17 30.92
N ALA A 72 12.90 25.76 30.13
CA ALA A 72 14.34 25.50 30.18
C ALA A 72 15.10 26.81 30.40
N ASN A 73 15.99 26.80 31.40
CA ASN A 73 16.84 27.92 31.78
C ASN A 73 18.02 28.03 30.82
N PHE A 74 18.21 29.22 30.24
CA PHE A 74 19.39 29.57 29.45
C PHE A 74 20.00 30.88 29.96
N LEU A 75 21.34 30.96 29.94
CA LEU A 75 22.07 32.12 30.43
C LEU A 75 22.47 33.02 29.26
N VAL A 76 22.17 34.31 29.38
CA VAL A 76 22.66 35.35 28.47
C VAL A 76 23.70 36.19 29.19
N ILE A 77 24.91 36.30 28.64
CA ILE A 77 25.99 37.12 29.19
C ILE A 77 26.33 38.22 28.19
N LEU A 78 26.27 39.47 28.63
CA LEU A 78 26.62 40.63 27.80
C LEU A 78 28.10 40.99 27.96
N VAL A 79 28.84 41.02 26.86
CA VAL A 79 30.31 41.17 26.86
C VAL A 79 30.77 42.35 26.00
N GLY A 80 31.34 43.36 26.64
CA GLY A 80 32.07 44.44 25.98
C GLY A 80 33.58 44.17 25.96
N PHE A 81 34.30 44.99 25.21
CA PHE A 81 35.76 44.94 25.07
C PHE A 81 36.40 46.19 25.67
N SER A 82 37.70 46.15 25.97
CA SER A 82 38.39 47.32 26.52
C SER A 82 38.44 48.52 25.57
N ASP A 83 38.27 48.30 24.26
CA ASP A 83 38.18 49.33 23.21
C ASP A 83 36.74 49.59 22.71
N ARG A 84 35.76 48.79 23.15
CA ARG A 84 34.35 48.92 22.73
C ARG A 84 33.40 48.44 23.84
N ALA A 85 32.81 49.38 24.56
CA ALA A 85 31.72 49.09 25.49
C ALA A 85 30.42 48.78 24.74
N GLY A 86 29.55 47.97 25.34
CA GLY A 86 28.16 47.82 24.90
C GLY A 86 27.39 49.13 25.09
N VAL A 87 26.49 49.41 24.17
CA VAL A 87 25.67 50.63 24.10
C VAL A 87 24.19 50.35 24.38
N MET A 88 23.73 49.10 24.22
CA MET A 88 22.36 48.68 24.45
C MET A 88 22.11 48.48 25.95
N PRO A 89 21.02 49.03 26.50
CA PRO A 89 20.65 48.76 27.89
C PRO A 89 20.42 47.25 28.08
N PRO A 90 20.96 46.61 29.13
CA PRO A 90 20.80 45.17 29.31
C PRO A 90 19.35 44.65 29.29
N VAL A 91 18.39 45.44 29.80
CA VAL A 91 16.95 45.14 29.76
C VAL A 91 16.38 44.97 28.34
N TYR A 92 17.06 45.49 27.33
CA TYR A 92 16.73 45.23 25.93
C TYR A 92 16.80 43.72 25.63
N PHE A 93 17.84 43.04 26.10
CA PHE A 93 18.05 41.61 25.88
C PHE A 93 17.11 40.74 26.72
N ASP A 94 16.68 41.22 27.89
CA ASP A 94 15.59 40.57 28.63
C ASP A 94 14.34 40.44 27.74
N SER A 95 14.03 41.50 26.99
CA SER A 95 12.85 41.56 26.12
C SER A 95 13.06 40.80 24.82
N LEU A 96 14.22 40.97 24.16
CA LEU A 96 14.54 40.32 22.88
C LEU A 96 14.57 38.80 23.00
N VAL A 97 15.18 38.28 24.08
CA VAL A 97 15.41 36.84 24.29
C VAL A 97 14.24 36.20 25.04
N PHE A 98 13.85 36.75 26.18
CA PHE A 98 12.94 36.10 27.14
C PHE A 98 11.53 36.68 27.18
N GLY A 99 11.26 37.73 26.39
CA GLY A 99 9.96 38.38 26.35
C GLY A 99 8.83 37.42 25.94
N VAL A 100 7.66 37.57 26.56
CA VAL A 100 6.47 36.77 26.23
C VAL A 100 5.65 37.37 25.08
N ASN A 101 5.87 38.64 24.78
CA ASN A 101 5.17 39.35 23.71
C ASN A 101 6.19 39.80 22.65
N PRO A 102 5.81 39.80 21.36
CA PRO A 102 6.62 40.41 20.31
C PRO A 102 6.99 41.86 20.64
N GLY A 103 8.20 42.26 20.24
CA GLY A 103 8.67 43.64 20.35
C GLY A 103 8.69 44.38 19.01
N PRO A 104 9.23 45.60 18.96
CA PRO A 104 9.45 46.34 17.71
C PRO A 104 10.29 45.58 16.66
N TRP A 105 11.16 44.69 17.14
CA TRP A 105 12.03 43.77 16.39
C TRP A 105 11.33 42.50 15.88
N GLY A 106 10.01 42.35 16.08
CA GLY A 106 9.27 41.15 15.70
C GLY A 106 9.09 40.16 16.86
N PRO A 107 9.03 38.84 16.59
CA PRO A 107 8.96 37.84 17.65
C PRO A 107 10.21 37.93 18.55
N THR A 108 10.12 37.37 19.75
CA THR A 108 11.26 37.16 20.67
C THR A 108 11.82 35.75 20.47
N LEU A 109 13.06 35.47 20.89
CA LEU A 109 13.61 34.11 20.84
C LEU A 109 12.69 33.09 21.56
N ARG A 110 12.23 33.42 22.76
CA ARG A 110 11.28 32.63 23.54
C ARG A 110 10.01 32.29 22.74
N ASN A 111 9.33 33.31 22.22
CA ASN A 111 8.10 33.11 21.43
C ASN A 111 8.33 32.26 20.18
N PHE A 112 9.46 32.44 19.48
CA PHE A 112 9.78 31.63 18.30
C PHE A 112 9.86 30.14 18.66
N TYR A 113 10.69 29.77 19.65
CA TYR A 113 10.88 28.37 20.04
C TYR A 113 9.68 27.77 20.79
N ASN A 114 8.95 28.59 21.56
CA ASN A 114 7.68 28.15 22.15
C ASN A 114 6.66 27.78 21.07
N ARG A 115 6.62 28.53 19.96
CA ARG A 115 5.77 28.19 18.83
C ARG A 115 6.29 26.98 18.07
N ALA A 116 7.59 26.93 17.78
CA ALA A 116 8.24 25.82 17.07
C ALA A 116 8.09 24.46 17.76
N SER A 117 7.96 24.49 19.09
CA SER A 117 7.73 23.32 19.94
C SER A 117 6.26 23.11 20.33
N TYR A 118 5.33 23.90 19.79
CA TYR A 118 3.90 23.79 20.09
C TYR A 118 3.55 23.94 21.58
N GLY A 119 4.29 24.80 22.27
CA GLY A 119 4.15 25.07 23.70
C GLY A 119 4.93 24.13 24.60
N ASN A 120 5.61 23.13 24.05
CA ASN A 120 6.31 22.10 24.83
C ASN A 120 7.71 22.52 25.29
N PHE A 121 8.25 23.63 24.78
CA PHE A 121 9.56 24.15 25.17
C PHE A 121 9.54 25.67 25.27
N THR A 122 9.97 26.21 26.40
CA THR A 122 9.97 27.64 26.67
C THR A 122 11.30 28.07 27.26
N ILE A 123 11.90 29.07 26.62
CA ILE A 123 13.18 29.64 27.06
C ILE A 123 12.92 30.62 28.20
N VAL A 124 13.55 30.38 29.34
CA VAL A 124 13.51 31.23 30.54
C VAL A 124 14.92 31.44 31.09
N SER A 125 15.06 32.30 32.09
CA SER A 125 16.33 32.47 32.81
C SER A 125 16.10 32.83 34.27
N VAL A 126 17.05 32.43 35.11
CA VAL A 126 17.12 32.85 36.52
C VAL A 126 17.89 34.16 36.66
N ASN A 127 18.89 34.38 35.80
CA ASN A 127 19.76 35.55 35.81
C ASN A 127 19.57 36.36 34.52
N TYR A 128 18.60 37.27 34.53
CA TYR A 128 18.32 38.16 33.39
C TYR A 128 19.49 39.12 33.11
N PRO A 129 19.78 39.46 31.83
CA PRO A 129 20.77 40.47 31.46
C PRO A 129 20.68 41.79 32.23
N SER A 130 19.47 42.29 32.53
CA SER A 130 19.28 43.49 33.38
C SER A 130 19.86 43.38 34.78
N THR A 131 20.02 42.17 35.30
CA THR A 131 20.58 41.90 36.64
C THR A 131 22.09 41.65 36.60
N THR A 132 22.59 41.00 35.56
CA THR A 132 24.00 40.63 35.42
C THR A 132 24.85 41.75 34.80
N GLY A 133 24.23 42.60 33.98
CA GLY A 133 24.84 43.77 33.35
C GLY A 133 25.93 43.43 32.33
N TRP A 134 26.46 44.47 31.69
CA TRP A 134 27.62 44.35 30.79
C TRP A 134 28.90 44.01 31.57
N ARG A 135 29.66 43.04 31.06
CA ARG A 135 30.99 42.69 31.52
C ARG A 135 32.01 43.17 30.51
N THR A 136 33.03 43.92 30.93
CA THR A 136 34.08 44.41 30.03
C THR A 136 35.29 43.50 30.07
N ALA A 137 35.54 42.81 28.95
CA ALA A 137 36.71 41.98 28.76
C ALA A 137 38.01 42.80 28.94
N PRO A 138 39.06 42.22 29.54
CA PRO A 138 40.30 42.95 29.84
C PRO A 138 41.05 43.39 28.58
N ASN A 139 40.84 42.71 27.46
CA ASN A 139 41.51 42.98 26.20
C ASN A 139 40.55 43.59 25.16
N ASN A 140 41.15 44.13 24.11
CA ASN A 140 40.43 44.75 23.00
C ASN A 140 39.91 43.71 22.00
N ARG A 141 39.07 44.12 21.05
CA ARG A 141 38.56 43.23 19.98
C ARG A 141 39.65 42.49 19.22
N TYR A 142 40.74 43.18 18.86
CA TYR A 142 41.87 42.56 18.15
C TYR A 142 42.43 41.33 18.88
N TYR A 143 42.48 41.34 20.21
CA TYR A 143 42.92 40.19 21.00
C TYR A 143 42.05 38.96 20.76
N TYR A 144 40.74 39.12 20.58
CA TYR A 144 39.78 38.03 20.47
C TYR A 144 39.42 37.66 19.03
N THR A 145 39.81 38.46 18.02
CA THR A 145 39.43 38.20 16.63
C THR A 145 40.60 38.00 15.67
N ALA A 146 41.79 38.51 16.00
CA ALA A 146 42.91 38.57 15.05
C ALA A 146 44.29 38.34 15.66
N ARG A 147 44.43 38.27 16.98
CA ARG A 147 45.73 38.03 17.60
C ARG A 147 46.13 36.55 17.46
N GLY A 148 47.36 36.32 16.98
CA GLY A 148 47.93 34.97 16.87
C GLY A 148 47.85 34.33 15.49
N GLY A 149 47.29 34.99 14.48
CA GLY A 149 47.24 34.47 13.10
C GLY A 149 46.43 35.36 12.18
N ASP A 150 45.88 34.79 11.11
CA ASP A 150 44.95 35.48 10.21
C ASP A 150 43.71 35.95 10.98
N SER A 151 43.23 37.15 10.66
CA SER A 151 41.99 37.69 11.24
C SER A 151 40.81 36.80 10.85
N THR A 152 40.24 36.11 11.83
CA THR A 152 39.38 34.94 11.63
C THR A 152 38.01 35.14 12.29
N TYR A 153 37.60 36.40 12.43
CA TYR A 153 36.27 36.77 12.92
C TYR A 153 35.89 36.14 14.27
N GLY A 154 36.88 35.94 15.15
CA GLY A 154 36.68 35.28 16.44
C GLY A 154 36.95 33.78 16.46
N MET A 155 37.27 33.15 15.32
CA MET A 155 37.60 31.72 15.18
C MET A 155 39.12 31.44 15.15
N GLY A 156 39.91 32.37 15.69
CA GLY A 156 41.37 32.32 15.68
C GLY A 156 41.98 31.29 16.63
N LEU A 157 43.28 31.41 16.87
CA LEU A 157 43.99 30.53 17.79
C LEU A 157 43.55 30.77 19.23
N TYR A 158 43.24 29.69 19.95
CA TYR A 158 43.05 29.71 21.39
C TYR A 158 44.33 30.18 22.12
N PRO A 159 44.25 31.01 23.18
CA PRO A 159 43.04 31.59 23.80
C PRO A 159 42.68 32.99 23.24
N PHE A 160 43.25 33.39 22.10
CA PHE A 160 43.07 34.70 21.48
C PHE A 160 41.85 34.73 20.54
N ASN A 161 40.78 34.05 20.94
CA ASN A 161 39.60 33.79 20.13
C ASN A 161 38.33 33.85 21.00
N SER A 162 37.17 33.53 20.42
CA SER A 162 35.88 33.56 21.12
C SER A 162 35.78 32.52 22.24
N GLN A 163 36.51 31.40 22.18
CA GLN A 163 36.59 30.43 23.28
C GLN A 163 37.22 31.07 24.52
N GLY A 164 38.36 31.75 24.37
CA GLY A 164 38.98 32.48 25.48
C GLY A 164 38.13 33.65 26.00
N LEU A 165 37.32 34.27 25.13
CA LEU A 165 36.33 35.27 25.55
C LEU A 165 35.21 34.64 26.40
N CYS A 166 34.70 33.48 25.99
CA CYS A 166 33.68 32.72 26.70
C CYS A 166 34.16 32.28 28.09
N GLU A 167 35.34 31.68 28.18
CA GLU A 167 35.94 31.26 29.45
C GLU A 167 36.09 32.44 30.42
N TRP A 168 36.51 33.60 29.92
CA TRP A 168 36.57 34.83 30.70
C TRP A 168 35.19 35.32 31.12
N ALA A 169 34.20 35.31 30.21
CA ALA A 169 32.85 35.78 30.47
C ALA A 169 32.17 34.94 31.56
N VAL A 170 32.28 33.61 31.48
CA VAL A 170 31.85 32.64 32.49
C VAL A 170 32.47 32.97 33.85
N ALA A 171 33.80 33.11 33.92
CA ALA A 171 34.49 33.44 35.17
C ALA A 171 34.06 34.81 35.74
N SER A 172 33.68 35.76 34.88
CA SER A 172 33.28 37.11 35.30
C SER A 172 31.90 37.16 35.97
N VAL A 173 31.02 36.19 35.67
CA VAL A 173 29.65 36.12 36.24
C VAL A 173 29.51 35.06 37.33
N ASP A 174 30.47 34.14 37.45
CA ASP A 174 30.54 33.08 38.47
C ASP A 174 30.22 33.55 39.91
N PRO A 175 30.67 34.73 40.40
CA PRO A 175 30.32 35.17 41.75
C PRO A 175 28.83 35.48 41.98
N VAL A 176 28.03 35.60 40.92
CA VAL A 176 26.61 36.00 40.97
C VAL A 176 25.66 35.06 40.21
N VAL A 177 26.20 34.06 39.51
CA VAL A 177 25.46 33.07 38.75
C VAL A 177 25.78 31.69 39.31
N ASN A 178 24.75 30.92 39.63
CA ASN A 178 24.89 29.49 39.95
C ASN A 178 24.65 28.69 38.67
N PHE A 179 25.71 28.11 38.09
CA PHE A 179 25.64 27.42 36.80
C PHE A 179 24.82 26.13 36.85
N ALA A 180 24.68 25.49 38.02
CA ALA A 180 23.82 24.31 38.18
C ALA A 180 22.33 24.58 37.88
N ASN A 181 21.90 25.85 37.83
CA ASN A 181 20.53 26.19 37.44
C ASN A 181 20.26 26.03 35.92
N TYR A 182 21.32 25.85 35.13
CA TYR A 182 21.30 25.79 33.67
C TYR A 182 21.63 24.38 33.12
N ASP A 183 21.75 23.41 34.02
CA ASP A 183 21.70 21.98 33.73
C ASP A 183 20.25 21.53 33.83
N ASN A 184 19.49 21.69 32.74
CA ASN A 184 18.04 21.46 32.74
C ASN A 184 17.69 19.97 32.77
N ASN A 185 18.60 19.08 32.35
CA ASN A 185 18.37 17.64 32.25
C ASN A 185 19.05 16.84 33.38
N GLY A 186 19.89 17.48 34.21
CA GLY A 186 20.60 16.87 35.33
C GLY A 186 21.75 15.97 34.91
N ASP A 187 22.30 16.13 33.69
CA ASP A 187 23.39 15.31 33.17
C ASP A 187 24.79 15.79 33.62
N GLY A 188 24.83 16.88 34.40
CA GLY A 188 26.06 17.49 34.87
C GLY A 188 26.68 18.46 33.87
N GLN A 189 25.96 18.88 32.83
CA GLN A 189 26.38 19.91 31.89
C GLN A 189 25.40 21.07 31.83
N VAL A 190 25.93 22.28 31.63
CA VAL A 190 25.12 23.43 31.25
C VAL A 190 24.68 23.26 29.80
N ASP A 191 23.37 23.31 29.55
CA ASP A 191 22.79 23.04 28.23
C ASP A 191 23.18 24.08 27.17
N GLY A 192 23.49 25.31 27.58
CA GLY A 192 23.99 26.32 26.66
C GLY A 192 24.07 27.73 27.25
N ILE A 193 24.99 28.53 26.71
CA ILE A 193 25.18 29.94 27.05
C ILE A 193 25.09 30.78 25.78
N ILE A 194 24.37 31.90 25.83
CA ILE A 194 24.32 32.91 24.77
C ILE A 194 25.20 34.08 25.18
N LEU A 195 26.30 34.30 24.47
CA LEU A 195 27.13 35.49 24.62
C LEU A 195 26.66 36.58 23.67
N VAL A 196 26.33 37.76 24.19
CA VAL A 196 26.05 38.94 23.36
C VAL A 196 27.26 39.84 23.39
N HIS A 197 27.96 39.98 22.27
CA HIS A 197 29.16 40.82 22.21
C HIS A 197 28.86 42.25 21.75
N ALA A 198 29.61 43.23 22.27
CA ALA A 198 29.44 44.62 21.90
C ALA A 198 29.78 44.88 20.42
N GLY A 199 28.92 45.65 19.75
CA GLY A 199 29.05 46.00 18.33
C GLY A 199 28.29 45.08 17.36
N ARG A 200 28.74 45.10 16.11
CA ARG A 200 28.10 44.43 14.97
C ARG A 200 28.64 43.02 14.78
N GLY A 201 27.83 42.15 14.18
CA GLY A 201 28.27 40.84 13.71
C GLY A 201 29.04 40.94 12.40
N ALA A 202 30.10 40.14 12.26
CA ALA A 202 30.91 40.10 11.05
C ALA A 202 30.15 39.50 9.85
N GLU A 203 29.12 38.69 10.10
CA GLU A 203 28.18 38.16 9.10
C GLU A 203 27.40 39.26 8.36
N ILE A 204 27.38 40.48 8.89
CA ILE A 204 26.91 41.68 8.17
C ILE A 204 28.07 42.60 7.82
N SER A 205 28.93 42.93 8.78
CA SER A 205 29.92 44.00 8.58
C SER A 205 31.06 43.61 7.64
N GLY A 206 31.40 42.31 7.59
CA GLY A 206 32.62 41.82 6.95
C GLY A 206 33.92 42.32 7.60
N ASP A 207 33.83 43.03 8.74
CA ASP A 207 35.01 43.51 9.46
C ASP A 207 35.62 42.35 10.24
N THR A 208 36.88 42.05 9.97
CA THR A 208 37.64 41.01 10.66
C THR A 208 37.90 41.27 12.14
N LEU A 209 37.63 42.50 12.62
CA LEU A 209 37.65 42.87 14.03
C LEU A 209 36.29 42.77 14.72
N ASP A 210 35.23 42.42 13.99
CA ASP A 210 33.97 41.98 14.55
C ASP A 210 33.96 40.45 14.65
N ILE A 211 33.15 39.91 15.56
CA ILE A 211 32.98 38.46 15.72
C ILE A 211 31.88 38.03 14.75
N TRP A 212 32.12 36.95 14.01
CA TRP A 212 31.08 36.29 13.21
C TRP A 212 30.24 35.43 14.14
N SER A 213 28.92 35.53 14.10
CA SER A 213 28.05 34.72 14.96
C SER A 213 28.30 33.22 14.77
N HIS A 214 28.45 32.50 15.88
CA HIS A 214 28.72 31.06 15.85
C HIS A 214 28.38 30.36 17.17
N GLU A 215 28.16 29.05 17.09
CA GLU A 215 28.25 28.10 18.20
C GLU A 215 29.67 27.52 18.23
N TRP A 216 30.21 27.30 19.44
CA TRP A 216 31.48 26.59 19.63
C TRP A 216 31.56 25.98 21.02
N ASN A 217 32.34 24.92 21.14
CA ASN A 217 32.77 24.38 22.41
C ASN A 217 34.00 25.08 23.01
N ILE A 218 34.13 25.03 24.34
CA ILE A 218 35.32 25.38 25.11
C ILE A 218 35.91 24.14 25.79
N THR A 219 37.11 24.28 26.37
CA THR A 219 37.58 23.25 27.31
C THR A 219 36.62 23.25 28.50
N PRO A 220 35.99 22.11 28.85
CA PRO A 220 34.96 22.07 29.89
C PRO A 220 35.38 22.76 31.18
N GLN A 221 34.62 23.76 31.61
CA GLN A 221 34.86 24.50 32.84
C GLN A 221 33.92 23.99 33.93
N LEU A 222 34.45 23.26 34.92
CA LEU A 222 33.67 22.83 36.08
C LEU A 222 33.37 24.03 36.99
N ARG A 223 32.09 24.37 37.16
CA ARG A 223 31.57 25.40 38.06
C ARG A 223 30.29 24.89 38.72
N ASP A 224 30.13 25.15 40.01
CA ASP A 224 28.93 24.75 40.77
C ASP A 224 28.50 23.27 40.63
N GLY A 225 29.43 22.38 40.33
CA GLY A 225 29.16 20.95 40.16
C GLY A 225 28.74 20.52 38.75
N VAL A 226 28.67 21.44 37.78
CA VAL A 226 28.34 21.17 36.37
C VAL A 226 29.44 21.65 35.43
N ASN A 227 29.55 21.02 34.26
CA ASN A 227 30.51 21.40 33.22
C ASN A 227 29.88 22.40 32.24
N ILE A 228 30.62 23.45 31.94
CA ILE A 228 30.28 24.40 30.87
C ILE A 228 31.14 24.05 29.66
N SER A 229 30.49 23.57 28.60
CA SER A 229 31.18 23.01 27.42
C SER A 229 30.86 23.76 26.13
N TYR A 230 29.65 24.33 25.99
CA TYR A 230 29.13 24.88 24.74
C TYR A 230 28.62 26.31 24.93
N TYR A 231 28.78 27.14 23.91
CA TYR A 231 28.22 28.49 23.87
C TYR A 231 27.91 28.89 22.43
N CYS A 232 26.96 29.81 22.26
CA CYS A 232 26.86 30.58 21.03
C CYS A 232 27.16 32.05 21.32
N ILE A 233 27.64 32.76 20.31
CA ILE A 233 27.96 34.18 20.39
C ILE A 233 27.26 34.95 19.27
N VAL A 234 26.60 36.04 19.65
CA VAL A 234 25.75 36.86 18.76
C VAL A 234 26.01 38.35 19.01
N PRO A 235 25.74 39.22 18.03
CA PRO A 235 26.00 40.64 18.16
C PRO A 235 24.99 41.37 19.03
N GLU A 236 25.36 42.60 19.38
CA GLU A 236 24.52 43.55 20.11
C GLU A 236 23.52 44.28 19.19
N MET A 237 23.93 44.58 17.95
CA MET A 237 23.15 45.38 16.98
C MET A 237 23.64 45.18 15.54
N TRP A 238 22.86 45.63 14.55
CA TRP A 238 23.24 45.62 13.13
C TRP A 238 23.98 46.86 12.69
N ASN A 239 23.36 48.04 12.80
CA ASN A 239 23.95 49.31 12.36
C ASN A 239 23.75 50.43 13.39
N SER A 240 22.71 50.34 14.21
CA SER A 240 22.22 51.38 15.08
C SER A 240 21.61 50.80 16.34
N ILE A 241 21.54 51.59 17.41
CA ILE A 241 20.89 51.15 18.65
C ILE A 241 19.42 50.77 18.37
N TYR A 242 18.95 49.69 18.99
CA TYR A 242 17.60 49.13 18.86
C TYR A 242 17.23 48.53 17.48
N ASP A 243 18.19 48.27 16.59
CA ASP A 243 17.90 47.62 15.29
C ASP A 243 18.15 46.12 15.26
N MET A 244 18.58 45.51 16.38
CA MET A 244 18.77 44.07 16.46
C MET A 244 17.45 43.31 16.30
N THR A 245 17.49 42.24 15.54
CA THR A 245 16.38 41.31 15.27
C THR A 245 16.70 39.92 15.83
N ILE A 246 15.75 39.00 15.75
CA ILE A 246 15.89 37.68 16.37
C ILE A 246 16.42 36.59 15.46
N GLY A 247 16.53 36.80 14.15
CA GLY A 247 16.90 35.75 13.20
C GLY A 247 18.19 35.02 13.54
N VAL A 248 19.28 35.78 13.75
CA VAL A 248 20.59 35.22 14.16
C VAL A 248 20.52 34.58 15.54
N TYR A 249 19.80 35.19 16.48
CA TYR A 249 19.59 34.58 17.80
C TYR A 249 18.86 33.23 17.69
N CYS A 250 17.90 33.10 16.77
CA CYS A 250 17.14 31.87 16.58
C CYS A 250 17.98 30.77 15.94
N HIS A 251 18.76 31.12 14.91
CA HIS A 251 19.68 30.21 14.22
C HIS A 251 20.75 29.66 15.17
N GLU A 252 21.47 30.54 15.86
CA GLU A 252 22.53 30.16 16.80
C GLU A 252 22.01 29.39 18.01
N PHE A 253 20.77 29.67 18.43
CA PHE A 253 20.13 28.87 19.46
C PHE A 253 19.71 27.48 18.95
N GLY A 254 19.44 27.33 17.65
CA GLY A 254 19.18 26.02 17.04
C GLY A 254 20.38 25.09 17.16
N HIS A 255 21.58 25.64 16.97
CA HIS A 255 22.85 24.96 17.21
C HIS A 255 23.04 24.53 18.66
N ILE A 256 22.71 25.41 19.62
CA ILE A 256 22.68 25.04 21.04
C ILE A 256 21.80 23.80 21.24
N LEU A 257 20.61 23.74 20.62
CA LEU A 257 19.74 22.56 20.72
C LEU A 257 20.25 21.31 19.97
N GLY A 258 21.28 21.46 19.13
CA GLY A 258 21.97 20.39 18.41
C GLY A 258 21.70 20.33 16.91
N LEU A 259 20.96 21.28 16.33
CA LEU A 259 20.72 21.31 14.89
C LEU A 259 21.99 21.68 14.10
N PRO A 260 22.29 21.00 12.99
CA PRO A 260 23.33 21.40 12.05
C PRO A 260 22.85 22.56 11.18
N ASP A 261 23.78 23.15 10.46
CA ASP A 261 23.46 24.01 9.32
C ASP A 261 22.91 23.19 8.15
N LEU A 262 21.91 23.77 7.47
CA LEU A 262 21.26 23.20 6.29
C LEU A 262 21.46 24.06 5.03
N TYR A 263 22.35 25.06 5.10
CA TYR A 263 22.92 25.73 3.93
C TYR A 263 24.27 25.10 3.55
N ASP A 264 24.74 25.37 2.34
CA ASP A 264 26.01 24.87 1.85
C ASP A 264 27.17 25.84 2.16
N TYR A 265 28.14 25.36 2.94
CA TYR A 265 29.32 26.14 3.31
C TYR A 265 30.30 26.42 2.16
N GLY A 266 30.18 25.69 1.04
CA GLY A 266 30.87 25.99 -0.21
C GLY A 266 30.37 27.29 -0.85
N TYR A 267 29.12 27.66 -0.58
CA TYR A 267 28.38 28.77 -1.20
C TYR A 267 28.31 28.68 -2.73
N ASP A 268 28.31 27.45 -3.24
CA ASP A 268 27.98 27.08 -4.62
C ASP A 268 26.53 26.55 -4.74
N SER A 269 25.80 26.53 -3.62
CA SER A 269 24.35 26.38 -3.53
C SER A 269 23.78 27.11 -2.30
N TYR A 270 22.46 27.21 -2.17
CA TYR A 270 21.78 27.78 -1.01
C TYR A 270 21.37 26.74 0.05
N GLY A 271 21.58 25.44 -0.19
CA GLY A 271 21.01 24.35 0.62
C GLY A 271 19.48 24.48 0.69
N LEU A 272 18.91 24.60 1.90
CA LEU A 272 17.47 24.87 2.06
C LEU A 272 17.07 26.35 1.87
N GLY A 273 18.02 27.24 1.59
CA GLY A 273 17.76 28.66 1.30
C GLY A 273 16.96 29.37 2.38
N SER A 274 16.08 30.27 1.95
CA SER A 274 15.24 31.09 2.83
C SER A 274 14.01 30.34 3.38
N TRP A 275 13.88 29.03 3.12
CA TRP A 275 12.79 28.17 3.62
C TRP A 275 13.04 27.57 5.02
N SER A 276 14.30 27.49 5.46
CA SER A 276 14.68 26.96 6.78
C SER A 276 15.44 27.99 7.63
N LEU A 277 15.14 28.01 8.93
CA LEU A 277 15.91 28.77 9.92
C LEU A 277 17.39 28.37 9.93
N MET A 278 17.68 27.08 9.75
CA MET A 278 19.05 26.55 9.75
C MET A 278 19.79 26.81 8.44
N ALA A 279 19.21 27.63 7.56
CA ALA A 279 19.81 28.13 6.34
C ALA A 279 19.63 29.66 6.25
N PHE A 280 19.43 30.22 5.06
CA PHE A 280 19.26 31.66 4.85
C PHE A 280 17.94 32.23 5.40
N GLY A 281 17.00 31.37 5.80
CA GLY A 281 15.70 31.79 6.32
C GLY A 281 15.80 32.57 7.63
N SER A 282 16.92 32.49 8.33
CA SER A 282 17.28 33.35 9.45
C SER A 282 17.35 34.84 9.09
N TRP A 283 17.57 35.22 7.83
CA TRP A 283 17.60 36.60 7.34
C TRP A 283 16.22 37.15 6.89
N ASN A 284 15.17 36.32 6.90
CA ASN A 284 13.85 36.72 6.42
C ASN A 284 13.24 37.92 7.19
N GLY A 285 12.38 38.68 6.50
CA GLY A 285 11.76 39.89 7.03
C GLY A 285 12.61 41.13 6.79
N ASN A 286 12.60 41.61 5.54
CA ASN A 286 13.37 42.75 5.02
C ASN A 286 14.90 42.53 4.97
N GLY A 287 15.37 41.27 4.97
CA GLY A 287 16.79 40.92 4.94
C GLY A 287 17.49 40.99 6.31
N TRP A 288 16.81 41.49 7.34
CA TRP A 288 17.41 41.68 8.65
C TRP A 288 17.04 40.60 9.65
N GLY A 289 16.28 39.55 9.30
CA GLY A 289 15.88 38.50 10.28
C GLY A 289 14.77 38.92 11.24
N LYS A 290 13.89 39.83 10.83
CA LYS A 290 12.70 40.25 11.62
C LYS A 290 11.59 39.19 11.62
N SER A 291 11.55 38.36 10.58
CA SER A 291 10.55 37.31 10.37
C SER A 291 11.29 36.05 9.92
N PRO A 292 12.13 35.45 10.77
CA PRO A 292 12.92 34.29 10.39
C PRO A 292 12.01 33.13 9.99
N ALA A 293 12.42 32.33 9.01
CA ALA A 293 11.69 31.12 8.64
C ALA A 293 11.46 30.21 9.86
N PHE A 294 10.32 29.54 9.89
CA PHE A 294 10.08 28.47 10.85
C PHE A 294 11.08 27.32 10.64
N LEU A 295 11.27 26.49 11.68
CA LEU A 295 12.07 25.27 11.55
C LEU A 295 11.43 24.35 10.49
N ASP A 296 12.24 23.86 9.55
CA ASP A 296 11.81 22.88 8.56
C ASP A 296 11.36 21.56 9.22
N ALA A 297 10.69 20.71 8.43
CA ALA A 297 10.15 19.44 8.90
C ALA A 297 11.21 18.58 9.59
N TRP A 298 12.40 18.47 8.99
CA TRP A 298 13.47 17.62 9.51
C TRP A 298 13.99 18.17 10.84
N SER A 299 14.26 19.48 10.92
CA SER A 299 14.72 20.12 12.16
C SER A 299 13.75 19.94 13.32
N ARG A 300 12.44 20.04 13.08
CA ARG A 300 11.41 19.82 14.12
C ARG A 300 11.30 18.36 14.56
N VAL A 301 11.50 17.43 13.63
CA VAL A 301 11.55 15.99 13.94
C VAL A 301 12.81 15.65 14.72
N PHE A 302 13.96 16.16 14.30
CA PHE A 302 15.25 15.97 14.94
C PHE A 302 15.25 16.45 16.40
N LEU A 303 14.70 17.64 16.66
CA LEU A 303 14.56 18.17 18.02
C LEU A 303 13.49 17.47 18.88
N GLY A 304 12.70 16.56 18.30
CA GLY A 304 11.58 15.91 18.99
C GLY A 304 10.37 16.83 19.23
N PHE A 305 10.33 18.02 18.61
CA PHE A 305 9.17 18.91 18.65
C PHE A 305 7.96 18.33 17.93
N VAL A 306 8.21 17.47 16.94
CA VAL A 306 7.17 16.74 16.20
C VAL A 306 7.58 15.28 16.08
N THR A 307 6.64 14.36 16.37
CA THR A 307 6.78 12.97 15.94
C THR A 307 6.13 12.81 14.56
N PRO A 308 6.86 12.40 13.52
CA PRO A 308 6.29 12.29 12.19
C PRO A 308 5.28 11.14 12.14
N THR A 309 4.16 11.35 11.44
CA THR A 309 3.21 10.29 11.12
C THR A 309 3.76 9.49 9.95
N ASN A 310 4.27 8.28 10.22
CA ASN A 310 4.70 7.38 9.16
C ASN A 310 3.48 6.88 8.38
N VAL A 311 3.40 7.23 7.11
CA VAL A 311 2.32 6.81 6.22
C VAL A 311 2.65 5.39 5.77
N THR A 312 2.03 4.40 6.40
CA THR A 312 2.21 2.97 6.02
C THR A 312 1.21 2.51 4.99
N CYS A 313 0.14 3.27 4.80
CA CYS A 313 -0.98 3.00 3.92
C CYS A 313 -1.52 4.30 3.35
N THR A 314 -2.11 4.21 2.16
CA THR A 314 -2.62 5.38 1.47
C THR A 314 -3.66 6.12 2.29
N MET A 315 -3.40 7.40 2.56
CA MET A 315 -4.34 8.28 3.24
C MET A 315 -5.05 9.14 2.20
N SER A 316 -6.35 8.91 2.03
CA SER A 316 -7.14 9.69 1.06
C SER A 316 -7.57 11.03 1.64
N TRP A 317 -7.15 12.12 0.99
CA TRP A 317 -7.50 13.50 1.36
C TRP A 317 -7.25 13.81 2.85
N ALA A 318 -6.11 13.35 3.36
CA ALA A 318 -5.65 13.69 4.69
C ALA A 318 -5.40 15.20 4.79
N LEU A 319 -5.86 15.82 5.88
CA LEU A 319 -5.47 17.19 6.20
C LEU A 319 -3.99 17.21 6.62
N VAL A 320 -3.20 17.94 5.83
CA VAL A 320 -1.85 18.42 6.17
C VAL A 320 -2.01 19.86 6.68
N PRO A 321 -2.15 20.05 8.00
CA PRO A 321 -2.39 21.36 8.59
C PRO A 321 -1.15 22.25 8.50
N SER A 322 -1.36 23.56 8.60
CA SER A 322 -0.26 24.52 8.65
C SER A 322 0.67 24.29 9.84
N VAL A 323 1.98 24.24 9.60
CA VAL A 323 2.98 23.89 10.62
C VAL A 323 3.04 24.91 11.75
N GLU A 324 2.67 26.15 11.51
CA GLU A 324 2.75 27.20 12.51
C GLU A 324 1.75 26.92 13.63
N ASP A 325 0.61 26.29 13.35
CA ASP A 325 -0.46 25.98 14.31
C ASP A 325 -0.60 24.50 14.66
N SER A 326 0.11 23.59 13.98
CA SER A 326 -0.04 22.14 14.18
C SER A 326 1.27 21.37 14.16
N ALA A 327 1.46 20.53 15.18
CA ALA A 327 2.57 19.58 15.32
C ALA A 327 2.39 18.34 14.43
N LYS A 328 2.19 18.53 13.12
CA LYS A 328 1.96 17.42 12.19
C LYS A 328 2.89 17.49 10.99
N VAL A 329 3.61 16.39 10.78
CA VAL A 329 4.47 16.13 9.63
C VAL A 329 4.18 14.70 9.19
N PHE A 330 4.04 14.48 7.89
CA PHE A 330 3.87 13.13 7.34
C PHE A 330 5.19 12.63 6.78
N ARG A 331 5.52 11.37 7.05
CA ARG A 331 6.69 10.70 6.50
C ARG A 331 6.23 9.68 5.46
N LEU A 332 6.80 9.75 4.26
CA LEU A 332 6.53 8.86 3.15
C LEU A 332 7.82 8.15 2.73
N TRP A 333 7.71 6.84 2.54
CA TRP A 333 8.76 6.03 1.94
C TRP A 333 8.17 4.77 1.33
N THR A 334 8.93 4.11 0.45
CA THR A 334 8.53 2.91 -0.29
C THR A 334 7.88 1.86 0.60
N MET A 335 6.64 1.48 0.27
CA MET A 335 5.80 0.51 0.99
C MET A 335 5.59 0.85 2.49
N GLY A 336 5.76 2.11 2.86
CA GLY A 336 5.65 2.57 4.25
C GLY A 336 6.83 2.18 5.14
N ALA A 337 7.93 1.73 4.54
CA ALA A 337 9.09 1.23 5.26
C ALA A 337 9.81 2.34 6.05
N ILE A 338 10.45 1.95 7.15
CA ILE A 338 11.33 2.84 7.90
C ILE A 338 12.75 2.62 7.39
N GLY A 339 13.38 3.69 6.92
CA GLY A 339 14.75 3.70 6.41
C GLY A 339 15.47 5.03 6.69
N PRO A 340 16.75 5.13 6.32
CA PRO A 340 17.50 6.37 6.44
C PRO A 340 17.10 7.39 5.36
N GLU A 341 16.58 6.93 4.22
CA GLU A 341 16.06 7.78 3.15
C GLU A 341 14.53 7.82 3.21
N TYR A 342 13.93 9.01 3.08
CA TYR A 342 12.48 9.22 3.14
C TYR A 342 12.09 10.65 2.73
N PHE A 343 10.80 10.87 2.49
CA PHE A 343 10.24 12.22 2.29
C PHE A 343 9.46 12.68 3.53
N LEU A 344 9.61 13.94 3.90
CA LEU A 344 8.77 14.62 4.88
C LEU A 344 7.87 15.64 4.20
N VAL A 345 6.57 15.57 4.48
CA VAL A 345 5.55 16.47 3.92
C VAL A 345 4.98 17.34 5.04
N GLU A 346 5.00 18.65 4.82
CA GLU A 346 4.43 19.65 5.71
C GLU A 346 3.68 20.74 4.91
N CYS A 347 2.87 21.55 5.59
CA CYS A 347 2.23 22.72 4.98
C CYS A 347 2.69 24.02 5.64
N ARG A 348 3.17 24.97 4.86
CA ARG A 348 3.61 26.30 5.31
C ARG A 348 2.57 27.35 4.94
N SER A 349 2.27 28.26 5.87
CA SER A 349 1.44 29.44 5.62
C SER A 349 2.23 30.71 5.95
N ASN A 350 1.99 31.78 5.20
CA ASN A 350 2.62 33.09 5.42
C ASN A 350 2.10 33.81 6.68
N ILE A 351 2.25 33.20 7.85
CA ILE A 351 1.78 33.71 9.14
C ILE A 351 2.88 33.58 10.20
N TYR A 352 2.78 34.41 11.25
CA TYR A 352 3.78 34.47 12.33
C TYR A 352 5.20 34.66 11.79
N SER A 353 6.15 33.78 12.13
CA SER A 353 7.54 33.84 11.69
C SER A 353 7.69 33.69 10.17
N ASP A 354 6.78 32.94 9.53
CA ASP A 354 6.81 32.67 8.08
C ASP A 354 6.14 33.76 7.22
N THR A 355 5.74 34.89 7.81
CA THR A 355 5.10 36.01 7.08
C THR A 355 5.94 36.49 5.88
N ALA A 356 7.26 36.33 5.94
CA ALA A 356 8.20 36.76 4.90
C ALA A 356 8.57 35.69 3.85
N LEU A 357 8.00 34.48 3.91
CA LEU A 357 8.22 33.48 2.85
C LEU A 357 7.66 33.95 1.50
N ALA A 358 8.26 33.54 0.38
CA ALA A 358 7.77 33.93 -0.95
C ALA A 358 6.50 33.18 -1.37
N GLY A 359 6.27 31.98 -0.83
CA GLY A 359 5.12 31.12 -1.13
C GLY A 359 4.52 30.45 0.11
N HIS A 360 3.40 29.76 -0.10
CA HIS A 360 2.67 28.95 0.87
C HIS A 360 2.11 27.71 0.18
N GLY A 361 1.79 26.68 0.96
CA GLY A 361 1.30 25.40 0.46
C GLY A 361 2.08 24.26 1.06
N LEU A 362 2.18 23.15 0.33
CA LEU A 362 3.00 22.02 0.77
C LEU A 362 4.48 22.26 0.43
N THR A 363 5.34 21.91 1.37
CA THR A 363 6.78 21.69 1.14
C THR A 363 7.07 20.21 1.36
N ILE A 364 7.93 19.65 0.52
CA ILE A 364 8.33 18.25 0.56
C ILE A 364 9.85 18.22 0.68
N TYR A 365 10.35 17.58 1.74
CA TYR A 365 11.79 17.45 1.99
C TYR A 365 12.23 16.02 1.72
N HIS A 366 13.25 15.82 0.88
CA HIS A 366 13.93 14.53 0.69
C HIS A 366 15.07 14.42 1.69
N ILE A 367 15.00 13.42 2.56
CA ILE A 367 15.95 13.18 3.63
C ILE A 367 16.78 11.95 3.31
N ASP A 368 18.09 12.00 3.55
CA ASP A 368 18.95 10.82 3.68
C ASP A 368 19.86 10.97 4.92
N GLU A 369 19.51 10.26 5.99
CA GLU A 369 20.23 10.28 7.27
C GLU A 369 21.66 9.70 7.18
N ASN A 370 22.05 9.10 6.05
CA ASN A 370 23.42 8.65 5.84
C ASN A 370 24.37 9.78 5.41
N GLN A 371 23.83 10.92 4.94
CA GLN A 371 24.66 12.08 4.60
C GLN A 371 24.99 12.87 5.87
N PRO A 372 26.25 13.35 6.02
CA PRO A 372 26.67 14.04 7.22
C PRO A 372 26.12 15.47 7.33
N ASP A 373 25.92 16.14 6.19
CA ASP A 373 25.67 17.57 6.10
C ASP A 373 24.91 17.96 4.80
N ASN A 374 24.76 19.26 4.55
CA ASN A 374 24.12 19.85 3.38
C ASN A 374 25.12 20.52 2.40
N ASN A 375 26.37 20.07 2.34
CA ASN A 375 27.43 20.67 1.51
C ASN A 375 27.59 20.05 0.11
N SER A 376 26.66 19.20 -0.33
CA SER A 376 26.75 18.51 -1.62
C SER A 376 25.40 18.58 -2.34
N GLN A 377 25.26 19.55 -3.23
CA GLN A 377 24.08 19.73 -4.06
C GLN A 377 23.91 18.58 -5.05
N TRP A 378 22.66 18.22 -5.34
CA TRP A 378 22.31 17.13 -6.23
C TRP A 378 21.09 17.48 -7.09
N TRP A 379 21.10 17.06 -8.35
CA TRP A 379 19.93 17.08 -9.23
C TRP A 379 19.97 15.86 -10.16
N PRO A 380 18.84 15.50 -10.80
CA PRO A 380 18.76 14.34 -11.67
C PRO A 380 19.86 14.32 -12.74
N GLY A 381 20.67 13.25 -12.74
CA GLY A 381 21.82 13.06 -13.64
C GLY A 381 23.18 13.14 -12.96
N MET A 382 23.25 13.58 -11.71
CA MET A 382 24.47 13.49 -10.88
C MET A 382 24.64 12.08 -10.28
N PRO A 383 25.87 11.70 -9.87
CA PRO A 383 26.09 10.50 -9.07
C PRO A 383 25.20 10.49 -7.81
N PRO A 384 24.77 9.32 -7.32
CA PRO A 384 23.86 9.21 -6.18
C PRO A 384 24.50 9.56 -4.83
N THR A 385 25.79 9.89 -4.81
CA THR A 385 26.52 10.32 -3.60
C THR A 385 27.80 11.07 -4.02
N PRO A 386 28.20 12.14 -3.31
CA PRO A 386 27.48 12.76 -2.18
C PRO A 386 26.27 13.59 -2.65
N HIS A 387 25.35 13.86 -1.72
CA HIS A 387 24.15 14.69 -1.90
C HIS A 387 23.76 15.31 -0.54
N TYR A 388 22.73 16.15 -0.48
CA TYR A 388 22.27 16.76 0.76
C TYR A 388 21.70 15.74 1.74
N ARG A 389 21.86 15.99 3.05
CA ARG A 389 21.09 15.30 4.08
C ARG A 389 19.61 15.67 4.04
N VAL A 390 19.31 16.95 3.77
CA VAL A 390 17.94 17.48 3.67
C VAL A 390 17.83 18.36 2.43
N ALA A 391 17.10 17.91 1.42
CA ALA A 391 16.81 18.68 0.21
C ALA A 391 15.35 19.14 0.17
N LEU A 392 15.07 20.31 -0.40
CA LEU A 392 13.70 20.75 -0.69
C LEU A 392 13.36 20.36 -2.14
N GLU A 393 12.31 19.57 -2.32
CA GLU A 393 11.80 19.18 -3.63
C GLU A 393 11.01 20.33 -4.27
N GLN A 394 11.73 21.30 -4.85
CA GLN A 394 11.16 22.52 -5.45
C GLN A 394 10.12 22.18 -6.53
N ALA A 395 8.87 22.61 -6.32
CA ALA A 395 7.73 22.18 -7.14
C ALA A 395 7.80 22.57 -8.62
N ASP A 396 8.62 23.56 -8.97
CA ASP A 396 8.89 23.98 -10.35
C ASP A 396 9.97 23.16 -11.07
N ASN A 397 10.71 22.32 -10.33
CA ASN A 397 11.83 21.52 -10.82
C ASN A 397 12.97 22.35 -11.44
N PHE A 398 13.16 23.60 -10.99
CA PHE A 398 14.24 24.47 -11.51
C PHE A 398 15.57 24.30 -10.77
N PHE A 399 15.56 23.70 -9.58
CA PHE A 399 16.76 23.49 -8.76
C PHE A 399 17.49 24.82 -8.51
N ASN A 400 16.73 25.89 -8.22
CA ASN A 400 17.28 27.23 -8.05
C ASN A 400 18.18 27.32 -6.82
N LEU A 401 17.82 26.59 -5.76
CA LEU A 401 18.62 26.45 -4.55
C LEU A 401 19.98 25.80 -4.82
N GLU A 402 19.98 24.67 -5.54
CA GLU A 402 21.17 23.88 -5.88
C GLU A 402 22.07 24.60 -6.88
N HIS A 403 21.49 25.38 -7.80
CA HIS A 403 22.22 26.15 -8.81
C HIS A 403 22.64 27.55 -8.36
N LEU A 404 22.37 27.93 -7.11
CA LEU A 404 22.67 29.26 -6.56
C LEU A 404 22.02 30.41 -7.39
N ILE A 405 20.83 30.18 -7.93
CA ILE A 405 20.10 31.14 -8.77
C ILE A 405 19.29 32.11 -7.90
N ASN A 406 18.47 31.56 -7.00
CA ASN A 406 17.75 32.30 -5.98
C ASN A 406 17.58 31.41 -4.74
N ASP A 407 17.38 32.02 -3.57
CA ASP A 407 17.32 31.34 -2.29
C ASP A 407 15.89 31.01 -1.82
N MET A 408 14.86 31.47 -2.54
CA MET A 408 13.44 31.17 -2.28
C MET A 408 12.55 31.86 -3.32
N ASP A 409 11.58 31.12 -3.87
CA ASP A 409 10.52 31.71 -4.67
C ASP A 409 9.16 30.99 -4.52
N ALA A 410 8.07 31.62 -4.95
CA ALA A 410 6.73 31.07 -4.76
C ALA A 410 6.45 29.79 -5.58
N SER A 411 7.35 29.43 -6.48
CA SER A 411 7.27 28.23 -7.33
C SER A 411 7.80 26.99 -6.62
N ASP A 412 8.54 27.14 -5.52
CA ASP A 412 9.11 26.03 -4.75
C ASP A 412 8.03 25.21 -4.03
N THR A 413 6.94 25.86 -3.62
CA THR A 413 5.82 25.22 -2.90
C THR A 413 4.80 24.57 -3.83
N TYR A 414 4.08 23.58 -3.30
CA TYR A 414 3.03 22.85 -4.01
C TYR A 414 1.61 23.34 -3.62
N PRO A 415 0.73 23.68 -4.58
CA PRO A 415 1.02 23.84 -6.00
C PRO A 415 1.82 25.08 -6.35
N GLY A 416 1.88 26.04 -5.42
CA GLY A 416 2.57 27.32 -5.59
C GLY A 416 2.13 28.05 -6.86
N ILE A 417 3.02 28.90 -7.38
CA ILE A 417 2.81 29.53 -8.69
C ILE A 417 3.20 28.62 -9.86
N ALA A 418 3.94 27.53 -9.60
CA ALA A 418 4.28 26.50 -10.57
C ALA A 418 3.04 25.71 -11.04
N ASN A 419 1.96 25.74 -10.24
CA ASN A 419 0.72 25.01 -10.49
C ASN A 419 0.98 23.49 -10.67
N ASN A 420 1.97 22.96 -9.95
CA ASN A 420 2.26 21.53 -9.92
C ASN A 420 1.35 20.87 -8.89
N TRP A 421 0.58 19.84 -9.25
CA TRP A 421 -0.42 19.22 -8.36
C TRP A 421 -0.03 17.82 -7.88
N TYR A 422 1.15 17.36 -8.28
CA TYR A 422 1.56 15.97 -8.11
C TYR A 422 3.06 15.87 -7.85
N PHE A 423 3.42 15.05 -6.86
CA PHE A 423 4.80 14.62 -6.63
C PHE A 423 4.83 13.09 -6.63
N ASN A 424 5.49 12.49 -7.62
CA ASN A 424 5.59 11.03 -7.82
C ASN A 424 6.79 10.69 -8.74
N ASP A 425 7.04 9.42 -8.99
CA ASP A 425 8.18 8.93 -9.80
C ASP A 425 8.18 9.36 -11.29
N TYR A 426 7.05 9.84 -11.81
CA TYR A 426 6.83 10.16 -13.23
C TYR A 426 6.73 11.66 -13.52
N ASN A 427 6.55 12.47 -12.46
CA ASN A 427 6.47 13.92 -12.53
C ASN A 427 7.85 14.55 -12.25
N GLN A 428 7.93 15.86 -12.47
CA GLN A 428 9.09 16.69 -12.15
C GLN A 428 8.66 17.75 -11.11
N PRO A 429 9.34 17.85 -9.96
CA PRO A 429 10.44 16.98 -9.52
C PRO A 429 9.96 15.54 -9.24
N THR A 430 10.91 14.61 -9.29
CA THR A 430 10.64 13.17 -9.26
C THR A 430 10.77 12.64 -7.84
N ALA A 431 9.88 11.73 -7.44
CA ALA A 431 9.93 11.10 -6.13
C ALA A 431 10.85 9.86 -6.07
N ARG A 432 11.74 9.68 -7.04
CA ARG A 432 12.70 8.57 -7.09
C ARG A 432 13.76 8.72 -6.00
N ASP A 433 14.34 7.60 -5.58
CA ASP A 433 15.48 7.63 -4.66
C ASP A 433 16.73 8.22 -5.35
N TYR A 434 17.77 8.53 -4.56
CA TYR A 434 19.03 9.07 -5.13
C TYR A 434 19.71 8.11 -6.12
N ASN A 435 19.45 6.80 -6.06
CA ASN A 435 19.93 5.80 -7.03
C ASN A 435 19.11 5.77 -8.34
N GLY A 436 18.03 6.55 -8.42
CA GLY A 436 17.11 6.61 -9.55
C GLY A 436 16.06 5.49 -9.58
N ALA A 437 15.99 4.65 -8.54
CA ALA A 437 14.98 3.61 -8.41
C ALA A 437 13.61 4.22 -8.06
N PRO A 438 12.51 3.65 -8.59
CA PRO A 438 11.17 4.11 -8.25
C PRO A 438 10.86 3.83 -6.78
N THR A 439 10.42 4.85 -6.05
CA THR A 439 9.90 4.67 -4.68
C THR A 439 8.41 4.30 -4.70
N ASN A 440 7.75 4.55 -5.82
CA ASN A 440 6.32 4.47 -6.07
C ASN A 440 5.47 5.37 -5.15
N ILE A 441 6.08 6.29 -4.40
CA ILE A 441 5.30 7.21 -3.57
C ILE A 441 4.52 8.19 -4.45
N GLY A 442 3.41 8.68 -3.91
CA GLY A 442 2.58 9.66 -4.58
C GLY A 442 1.99 10.65 -3.59
N VAL A 443 2.13 11.94 -3.90
CA VAL A 443 1.45 13.03 -3.20
C VAL A 443 0.62 13.80 -4.23
N GLN A 444 -0.69 13.81 -4.04
CA GLN A 444 -1.62 14.64 -4.80
C GLN A 444 -2.38 15.52 -3.81
N PHE A 445 -2.64 16.77 -4.13
CA PHE A 445 -3.30 17.68 -3.19
C PHE A 445 -4.34 18.57 -3.86
N GLN A 446 -5.19 19.15 -3.02
CA GLN A 446 -6.18 20.15 -3.40
C GLN A 446 -5.67 21.56 -3.13
N SER A 447 -6.45 22.55 -3.55
CA SER A 447 -6.11 23.96 -3.33
C SER A 447 -5.86 24.24 -1.84
N PRO A 448 -4.77 24.95 -1.50
CA PRO A 448 -4.47 25.28 -0.12
C PRO A 448 -5.55 26.15 0.51
N SER A 449 -5.73 25.99 1.83
CA SER A 449 -6.58 26.82 2.66
C SER A 449 -5.77 27.38 3.84
N PRO A 450 -6.24 28.41 4.55
CA PRO A 450 -5.58 28.89 5.75
C PRO A 450 -5.43 27.85 6.88
N LEU A 451 -6.18 26.75 6.83
CA LEU A 451 -6.09 25.65 7.80
C LEU A 451 -5.06 24.59 7.40
N GLY A 452 -4.55 24.64 6.18
CA GLY A 452 -3.69 23.63 5.57
C GLY A 452 -4.25 23.11 4.24
N VAL A 453 -3.71 21.97 3.81
CA VAL A 453 -3.95 21.36 2.50
C VAL A 453 -4.54 19.96 2.68
N LEU A 454 -5.56 19.61 1.90
CA LEU A 454 -6.00 18.21 1.79
C LEU A 454 -5.13 17.51 0.76
N ALA A 455 -4.45 16.44 1.18
CA ALA A 455 -3.55 15.67 0.35
C ALA A 455 -3.90 14.18 0.38
N TRP A 456 -3.90 13.57 -0.79
CA TRP A 456 -3.76 12.14 -0.96
C TRP A 456 -2.28 11.78 -0.80
N LEU A 457 -1.97 10.92 0.16
CA LEU A 457 -0.60 10.52 0.52
C LEU A 457 -0.49 9.00 0.34
N ASP A 458 0.28 8.56 -0.65
CA ASP A 458 0.52 7.14 -0.94
C ASP A 458 2.00 6.80 -0.74
N PRO A 459 2.31 5.84 0.13
CA PRO A 459 3.68 5.38 0.35
C PRO A 459 4.16 4.37 -0.70
N GLY A 460 3.48 4.22 -1.84
CA GLY A 460 3.83 3.27 -2.89
C GLY A 460 3.46 1.84 -2.52
N THR A 461 2.36 1.65 -1.78
CA THR A 461 1.90 0.33 -1.39
C THR A 461 1.22 -0.41 -2.54
N TRP A 462 1.47 -1.71 -2.65
CA TRP A 462 0.72 -2.55 -3.58
C TRP A 462 -0.72 -2.76 -3.07
N ALA A 463 -1.70 -2.53 -3.95
CA ALA A 463 -3.12 -2.46 -3.60
C ALA A 463 -3.42 -1.45 -2.46
N PRO A 464 -3.32 -0.13 -2.69
CA PRO A 464 -3.42 0.87 -1.62
C PRO A 464 -4.80 0.99 -0.94
N PHE A 465 -5.82 0.35 -1.49
CA PHE A 465 -7.21 0.41 -1.03
C PHE A 465 -7.70 -0.97 -0.59
N PRO A 466 -8.80 -1.06 0.20
CA PRO A 466 -9.49 -2.31 0.44
C PRO A 466 -9.88 -2.95 -0.89
N PRO A 467 -9.49 -4.21 -1.15
CA PRO A 467 -9.87 -4.89 -2.37
C PRO A 467 -11.40 -5.06 -2.48
N TYR A 468 -11.91 -5.07 -3.70
CA TYR A 468 -13.27 -5.52 -3.95
C TYR A 468 -13.42 -7.01 -3.58
N PRO A 469 -14.61 -7.44 -3.13
CA PRO A 469 -14.84 -8.86 -2.85
C PRO A 469 -14.63 -9.69 -4.12
N PRO A 470 -13.86 -10.79 -4.07
CA PRO A 470 -13.73 -11.72 -5.19
C PRO A 470 -15.09 -12.34 -5.55
N THR A 471 -15.30 -12.65 -6.83
CA THR A 471 -16.44 -13.46 -7.27
C THR A 471 -16.05 -14.94 -7.21
N LEU A 472 -16.86 -15.75 -6.53
CA LEU A 472 -16.63 -17.18 -6.39
C LEU A 472 -16.98 -17.90 -7.71
N ILE A 473 -16.11 -18.81 -8.16
CA ILE A 473 -16.22 -19.50 -9.47
C ILE A 473 -16.69 -20.94 -9.29
N MET A 474 -16.00 -21.74 -8.46
CA MET A 474 -16.41 -23.12 -8.15
C MET A 474 -15.96 -23.53 -6.75
N PRO A 475 -16.71 -24.41 -6.05
CA PRO A 475 -18.02 -24.92 -6.46
C PRO A 475 -19.11 -23.84 -6.40
N ASP A 476 -19.93 -23.74 -7.45
CA ASP A 476 -21.00 -22.73 -7.66
C ASP A 476 -22.40 -23.25 -7.27
N GLY A 477 -22.44 -24.16 -6.28
CA GLY A 477 -23.62 -24.95 -5.95
C GLY A 477 -23.48 -26.41 -6.37
N GLY A 478 -24.47 -27.22 -5.97
CA GLY A 478 -24.55 -28.64 -6.36
C GLY A 478 -23.80 -29.60 -5.42
N ALA A 479 -23.66 -30.84 -5.89
CA ALA A 479 -23.14 -31.97 -5.11
C ALA A 479 -21.80 -32.46 -5.66
N SER A 480 -20.87 -32.81 -4.78
CA SER A 480 -19.55 -33.33 -5.12
C SER A 480 -19.26 -34.58 -4.30
N ASN A 481 -18.75 -35.62 -4.96
CA ASN A 481 -18.25 -36.83 -4.29
C ASN A 481 -16.73 -36.85 -4.10
N GLN A 482 -16.05 -35.75 -4.44
CA GLN A 482 -14.60 -35.67 -4.37
C GLN A 482 -14.14 -35.42 -2.93
N VAL A 483 -13.09 -36.14 -2.51
CA VAL A 483 -12.48 -35.95 -1.18
C VAL A 483 -11.58 -34.72 -1.16
N LEU A 484 -10.95 -34.39 -2.29
CA LEU A 484 -10.21 -33.14 -2.47
C LEU A 484 -11.15 -32.15 -3.16
N GLN A 485 -11.60 -31.14 -2.43
CA GLN A 485 -12.47 -30.11 -2.98
C GLN A 485 -11.60 -28.94 -3.47
N HIS A 486 -11.79 -28.58 -4.73
CA HIS A 486 -11.18 -27.41 -5.35
C HIS A 486 -12.12 -26.22 -5.20
N PHE A 487 -11.57 -25.09 -4.74
CA PHE A 487 -12.23 -23.79 -4.61
C PHE A 487 -11.52 -22.79 -5.50
N GLU A 488 -12.25 -22.03 -6.32
CA GLU A 488 -11.68 -21.07 -7.28
C GLU A 488 -12.48 -19.77 -7.26
N TRP A 489 -11.82 -18.63 -7.41
CA TRP A 489 -12.45 -17.31 -7.47
C TRP A 489 -11.76 -16.39 -8.49
N THR A 490 -12.38 -15.25 -8.80
CA THR A 490 -11.79 -14.27 -9.71
C THR A 490 -10.62 -13.52 -9.09
N PHE A 491 -9.59 -13.24 -9.87
CA PHE A 491 -8.52 -12.30 -9.49
C PHE A 491 -9.07 -10.91 -9.13
N VAL A 492 -8.59 -10.37 -8.01
CA VAL A 492 -8.69 -8.93 -7.66
C VAL A 492 -7.32 -8.46 -7.16
N ASP A 493 -7.02 -7.17 -7.25
CA ASP A 493 -5.76 -6.64 -6.70
C ASP A 493 -5.70 -6.90 -5.18
N HIS A 494 -4.73 -7.71 -4.74
CA HIS A 494 -4.63 -8.22 -3.38
C HIS A 494 -3.16 -8.34 -2.96
N TYR A 495 -2.90 -8.47 -1.66
CA TYR A 495 -1.63 -8.95 -1.11
C TYR A 495 -1.73 -10.44 -0.77
N TYR A 496 -2.84 -10.84 -0.13
CA TYR A 496 -3.25 -12.22 0.09
C TYR A 496 -4.78 -12.31 0.07
N TYR A 497 -5.33 -13.50 -0.11
CA TYR A 497 -6.72 -13.82 0.16
C TYR A 497 -6.86 -14.47 1.54
N HIS A 498 -8.04 -14.30 2.12
CA HIS A 498 -8.48 -15.01 3.29
C HIS A 498 -9.71 -15.84 2.93
N PHE A 499 -9.55 -17.16 3.06
CA PHE A 499 -10.52 -18.19 2.71
C PHE A 499 -11.16 -18.73 4.00
N GLN A 500 -12.48 -18.93 3.97
CA GLN A 500 -13.22 -19.59 5.05
C GLN A 500 -14.16 -20.66 4.50
N LEU A 501 -14.24 -21.76 5.24
CA LEU A 501 -15.18 -22.86 5.04
C LEU A 501 -15.95 -23.10 6.35
N ASP A 502 -17.26 -23.32 6.23
CA ASP A 502 -18.17 -23.57 7.35
C ASP A 502 -19.16 -24.69 7.01
N SER A 503 -19.72 -25.32 8.03
CA SER A 503 -20.75 -26.37 7.95
C SER A 503 -22.10 -25.94 8.55
N THR A 504 -22.21 -24.72 9.11
CA THR A 504 -23.41 -24.28 9.86
C THR A 504 -23.96 -22.91 9.41
N GLY A 505 -25.24 -22.85 9.03
CA GLY A 505 -26.12 -21.66 9.11
C GLY A 505 -25.70 -20.33 8.45
N GLY A 506 -24.53 -20.24 7.82
CA GLY A 506 -24.02 -19.08 7.07
C GLY A 506 -23.52 -17.89 7.88
N ASN A 507 -23.16 -18.07 9.15
CA ASN A 507 -22.68 -16.94 9.96
C ASN A 507 -21.14 -16.85 10.09
N PHE A 508 -20.38 -17.89 9.74
CA PHE A 508 -18.90 -17.91 9.78
C PHE A 508 -18.30 -17.40 11.10
N SER A 509 -19.05 -17.52 12.20
CA SER A 509 -18.58 -17.08 13.52
C SER A 509 -17.55 -18.05 14.09
N HIS A 510 -17.61 -19.31 13.66
CA HIS A 510 -16.70 -20.40 14.02
C HIS A 510 -16.50 -21.28 12.77
N PRO A 511 -15.74 -20.81 11.77
CA PRO A 511 -15.52 -21.58 10.56
C PRO A 511 -14.83 -22.91 10.90
N ILE A 512 -15.17 -23.96 10.16
CA ILE A 512 -14.50 -25.27 10.33
C ILE A 512 -13.08 -25.23 9.79
N PHE A 513 -12.81 -24.30 8.88
CA PHE A 513 -11.48 -24.02 8.38
C PHE A 513 -11.35 -22.56 7.94
N GLU A 514 -10.19 -21.95 8.22
CA GLU A 514 -9.82 -20.64 7.72
C GLU A 514 -8.33 -20.57 7.41
N ASP A 515 -7.98 -19.88 6.32
CA ASP A 515 -6.60 -19.58 5.94
C ASP A 515 -6.53 -18.13 5.47
N SER A 516 -5.75 -17.30 6.18
CA SER A 516 -5.66 -15.87 5.94
C SER A 516 -4.47 -15.44 5.05
N MET A 517 -3.74 -16.38 4.45
CA MET A 517 -2.51 -16.12 3.69
C MET A 517 -2.48 -16.85 2.33
N VAL A 518 -3.63 -16.95 1.66
CA VAL A 518 -3.72 -17.62 0.36
C VAL A 518 -3.20 -16.67 -0.74
N ALA A 519 -2.15 -17.05 -1.46
CA ALA A 519 -1.46 -16.17 -2.42
C ALA A 519 -1.93 -16.30 -3.88
N VAL A 520 -2.91 -17.17 -4.14
CA VAL A 520 -3.40 -17.51 -5.48
C VAL A 520 -4.93 -17.57 -5.46
N GLU A 521 -5.56 -17.57 -6.64
CA GLU A 521 -7.01 -17.48 -6.83
C GLU A 521 -7.76 -18.80 -6.61
N TYR A 522 -7.14 -19.75 -5.91
CA TYR A 522 -7.74 -21.04 -5.63
C TYR A 522 -7.25 -21.64 -4.31
N TYR A 523 -8.00 -22.61 -3.81
CA TYR A 523 -7.66 -23.40 -2.64
C TYR A 523 -8.08 -24.86 -2.83
N ASP A 524 -7.18 -25.80 -2.55
CA ASP A 524 -7.49 -27.23 -2.53
C ASP A 524 -7.57 -27.71 -1.08
N TYR A 525 -8.74 -28.21 -0.67
CA TYR A 525 -8.96 -28.66 0.70
C TYR A 525 -9.37 -30.13 0.78
N LEU A 526 -8.73 -30.87 1.68
CA LEU A 526 -8.99 -32.29 1.90
C LEU A 526 -10.13 -32.49 2.89
N MET A 527 -11.30 -32.91 2.40
CA MET A 527 -12.53 -33.12 3.18
C MET A 527 -12.61 -34.49 3.89
N SER A 528 -11.49 -35.19 4.05
CA SER A 528 -11.47 -36.58 4.56
C SER A 528 -11.93 -36.72 6.02
N GLY A 529 -11.79 -35.66 6.83
CA GLY A 529 -12.23 -35.63 8.23
C GLY A 529 -13.66 -35.14 8.45
N TYR A 530 -14.37 -34.75 7.38
CA TYR A 530 -15.67 -34.08 7.48
C TYR A 530 -16.80 -34.98 6.96
N PRO A 531 -17.99 -34.96 7.60
CA PRO A 531 -19.13 -35.80 7.19
C PRO A 531 -19.74 -35.34 5.86
N ASP A 532 -20.50 -36.21 5.21
CA ASP A 532 -21.36 -35.80 4.09
C ASP A 532 -22.37 -34.75 4.59
N GLY A 533 -22.71 -33.78 3.76
CA GLY A 533 -23.62 -32.70 4.16
C GLY A 533 -23.36 -31.36 3.47
N TYR A 534 -24.02 -30.34 4.00
CA TYR A 534 -24.02 -28.98 3.47
C TYR A 534 -22.83 -28.16 3.99
N TYR A 535 -22.16 -27.46 3.09
CA TYR A 535 -21.04 -26.58 3.39
C TYR A 535 -21.20 -25.22 2.72
N LEU A 536 -20.65 -24.19 3.37
CA LEU A 536 -20.59 -22.83 2.88
C LEU A 536 -19.14 -22.37 2.85
N TRP A 537 -18.78 -21.59 1.85
CA TRP A 537 -17.45 -21.04 1.71
C TRP A 537 -17.50 -19.60 1.22
N ARG A 538 -16.47 -18.83 1.58
CA ARG A 538 -16.33 -17.44 1.16
C ARG A 538 -14.88 -17.02 1.16
N VAL A 539 -14.60 -15.96 0.42
CA VAL A 539 -13.25 -15.39 0.30
C VAL A 539 -13.34 -13.87 0.42
N ASN A 540 -12.40 -13.25 1.11
CA ASN A 540 -12.08 -11.84 0.88
C ASN A 540 -10.62 -11.70 0.46
N ALA A 541 -10.36 -10.64 -0.29
CA ALA A 541 -9.00 -10.22 -0.57
C ALA A 541 -8.55 -9.23 0.50
N ARG A 542 -7.29 -9.32 0.89
CA ARG A 542 -6.60 -8.40 1.78
C ARG A 542 -5.56 -7.66 0.97
N SER A 543 -5.57 -6.34 1.01
CA SER A 543 -4.45 -5.56 0.50
C SER A 543 -3.30 -5.52 1.52
N TYR A 544 -2.19 -4.84 1.17
CA TYR A 544 -1.12 -4.59 2.14
C TYR A 544 -1.65 -3.89 3.41
N CYS A 545 -2.70 -3.08 3.24
CA CYS A 545 -3.22 -2.19 4.25
C CYS A 545 -4.43 -2.74 5.00
N GLU A 546 -5.43 -3.23 4.28
CA GLU A 546 -6.73 -3.52 4.86
C GLU A 546 -7.37 -4.78 4.26
N LEU A 547 -8.23 -5.42 5.05
CA LEU A 547 -9.08 -6.51 4.58
C LEU A 547 -10.25 -5.92 3.78
N GLY A 548 -10.43 -6.41 2.56
CA GLY A 548 -11.63 -6.15 1.77
C GLY A 548 -12.85 -6.85 2.36
N ASN A 549 -14.02 -6.52 1.81
CA ASN A 549 -15.26 -7.18 2.17
C ASN A 549 -15.24 -8.66 1.75
N TRP A 550 -15.94 -9.50 2.52
CA TRP A 550 -16.26 -10.87 2.11
C TRP A 550 -17.05 -10.89 0.82
N SER A 551 -16.75 -11.87 -0.05
CA SER A 551 -17.66 -12.31 -1.09
C SER A 551 -19.00 -12.70 -0.47
N ASP A 552 -20.04 -12.71 -1.29
CA ASP A 552 -21.22 -13.50 -0.96
C ASP A 552 -20.78 -14.96 -0.78
N ALA A 553 -21.36 -15.62 0.23
CA ALA A 553 -20.99 -17.00 0.53
C ALA A 553 -21.65 -17.93 -0.47
N GLU A 554 -20.87 -18.86 -1.03
CA GLU A 554 -21.40 -19.91 -1.90
C GLU A 554 -21.52 -21.23 -1.15
N ASN A 555 -22.40 -22.09 -1.65
CA ASN A 555 -22.69 -23.38 -1.03
C ASN A 555 -22.27 -24.55 -1.92
N PHE A 556 -22.01 -25.69 -1.30
CA PHE A 556 -21.96 -26.97 -1.97
C PHE A 556 -22.33 -28.08 -0.99
N TYR A 557 -22.58 -29.27 -1.52
CA TYR A 557 -22.81 -30.45 -0.71
C TYR A 557 -21.74 -31.49 -0.99
N LEU A 558 -21.19 -32.05 0.08
CA LEU A 558 -20.34 -33.23 0.01
C LEU A 558 -21.22 -34.46 0.13
N ASP A 559 -21.19 -35.32 -0.88
CA ASP A 559 -21.92 -36.59 -0.88
C ASP A 559 -21.09 -37.70 -1.52
N ARG A 560 -20.66 -38.65 -0.70
CA ARG A 560 -19.80 -39.77 -1.10
C ARG A 560 -20.54 -41.10 -1.10
N ARG A 561 -21.86 -41.10 -0.84
CA ARG A 561 -22.63 -42.33 -0.66
C ARG A 561 -23.42 -42.63 -1.93
N PRO A 562 -23.27 -43.83 -2.50
CA PRO A 562 -24.13 -44.25 -3.59
C PRO A 562 -25.62 -44.27 -3.21
N PRO A 563 -26.51 -43.93 -4.16
CA PRO A 563 -27.94 -44.16 -3.99
C PRO A 563 -28.27 -45.66 -3.92
N VAL A 564 -29.45 -46.00 -3.39
CA VAL A 564 -29.90 -47.39 -3.19
C VAL A 564 -31.37 -47.61 -3.53
N GLY A 565 -31.73 -48.84 -3.90
CA GLY A 565 -33.12 -49.29 -4.00
C GLY A 565 -33.80 -49.02 -5.35
N SER A 566 -33.02 -48.76 -6.41
CA SER A 566 -33.55 -48.85 -7.78
C SER A 566 -33.78 -50.31 -8.12
N VAL A 567 -34.94 -50.65 -8.66
CA VAL A 567 -35.32 -52.04 -8.96
C VAL A 567 -35.98 -52.10 -10.33
N ALA A 568 -35.37 -52.87 -11.25
CA ALA A 568 -35.91 -53.19 -12.55
C ALA A 568 -37.03 -54.24 -12.46
N SER A 569 -38.06 -54.05 -13.27
CA SER A 569 -39.24 -54.92 -13.39
C SER A 569 -39.60 -55.11 -14.86
N SER A 570 -39.96 -56.34 -15.22
CA SER A 570 -40.35 -56.72 -16.58
C SER A 570 -41.35 -57.89 -16.53
N PRO A 571 -42.12 -58.16 -17.59
CA PRO A 571 -42.99 -59.32 -17.66
C PRO A 571 -42.20 -60.63 -17.53
N SER A 572 -42.73 -61.66 -16.88
CA SER A 572 -42.01 -62.94 -16.71
C SER A 572 -41.85 -63.74 -18.01
N GLN A 573 -42.78 -63.58 -18.96
CA GLN A 573 -42.78 -64.23 -20.27
C GLN A 573 -43.46 -63.34 -21.32
N THR A 574 -43.03 -63.43 -22.58
CA THR A 574 -43.66 -62.74 -23.72
C THR A 574 -43.52 -63.54 -25.02
N ASP A 575 -44.54 -63.47 -25.87
CA ASP A 575 -44.53 -63.99 -27.25
C ASP A 575 -44.18 -62.90 -28.28
N SER A 576 -43.84 -61.69 -27.82
CA SER A 576 -43.34 -60.60 -28.65
C SER A 576 -41.86 -60.35 -28.39
N ALA A 577 -41.10 -60.07 -29.44
CA ALA A 577 -39.74 -59.58 -29.32
C ALA A 577 -39.65 -58.21 -28.61
N TYR A 578 -40.76 -57.50 -28.45
CA TYR A 578 -40.83 -56.18 -27.80
C TYR A 578 -41.58 -56.25 -26.48
N PHE A 579 -40.96 -55.79 -25.39
CA PHE A 579 -41.62 -55.67 -24.09
C PHE A 579 -41.06 -54.50 -23.29
N VAL A 580 -41.86 -53.95 -22.38
CA VAL A 580 -41.45 -52.81 -21.54
C VAL A 580 -40.70 -53.32 -20.32
N VAL A 581 -39.56 -52.70 -20.04
CA VAL A 581 -38.83 -52.81 -18.77
C VAL A 581 -38.97 -51.48 -18.05
N THR A 582 -39.38 -51.52 -16.79
CA THR A 582 -39.54 -50.36 -15.91
C THR A 582 -38.54 -50.44 -14.76
N TRP A 583 -38.16 -49.33 -14.15
CA TRP A 583 -37.36 -49.32 -12.92
C TRP A 583 -37.88 -48.28 -11.93
N THR A 584 -37.70 -48.53 -10.64
CA THR A 584 -38.05 -47.57 -9.58
C THR A 584 -37.02 -46.44 -9.51
N THR A 585 -37.39 -45.33 -8.87
CA THR A 585 -36.48 -44.19 -8.69
C THR A 585 -35.30 -44.51 -7.79
N GLY A 586 -35.44 -45.47 -6.88
CA GLY A 586 -34.55 -45.60 -5.72
C GLY A 586 -34.65 -44.38 -4.81
N HIS A 587 -33.74 -44.32 -3.84
CA HIS A 587 -33.60 -43.21 -2.91
C HIS A 587 -32.11 -42.97 -2.61
N ASP A 588 -31.78 -41.72 -2.38
CA ASP A 588 -30.43 -41.34 -1.98
C ASP A 588 -30.22 -41.51 -0.47
N VAL A 589 -28.99 -41.75 -0.03
CA VAL A 589 -28.68 -42.04 1.37
C VAL A 589 -28.33 -40.74 2.10
N ALA A 590 -29.26 -40.29 2.96
CA ALA A 590 -29.12 -39.10 3.81
C ALA A 590 -27.69 -38.88 4.36
N PRO A 591 -27.20 -37.63 4.39
CA PRO A 591 -27.97 -36.40 4.58
C PRO A 591 -28.38 -35.63 3.31
N SER A 592 -28.21 -36.21 2.13
CA SER A 592 -28.73 -35.63 0.88
C SER A 592 -30.28 -35.59 0.83
N PRO A 593 -30.88 -34.59 0.16
CA PRO A 593 -32.31 -34.55 -0.11
C PRO A 593 -32.80 -35.78 -0.88
N GLU A 594 -34.00 -36.29 -0.57
CA GLU A 594 -34.56 -37.52 -1.16
C GLU A 594 -34.71 -37.52 -2.71
N TRP A 595 -34.56 -36.36 -3.37
CA TRP A 595 -34.71 -36.16 -4.81
C TRP A 595 -33.38 -36.09 -5.59
N TRP A 596 -32.28 -36.56 -5.00
CA TRP A 596 -30.94 -36.41 -5.56
C TRP A 596 -30.48 -37.52 -6.52
N VAL A 597 -31.33 -38.50 -6.80
CA VAL A 597 -31.08 -39.43 -7.91
C VAL A 597 -31.22 -38.67 -9.23
N ALA A 598 -30.12 -38.60 -9.99
CA ALA A 598 -29.99 -37.83 -11.21
C ALA A 598 -30.31 -38.67 -12.46
N SER A 599 -29.84 -39.91 -12.53
CA SER A 599 -30.00 -40.77 -13.71
C SER A 599 -30.02 -42.26 -13.34
N TRP A 600 -30.41 -43.10 -14.30
CA TRP A 600 -30.37 -44.56 -14.17
C TRP A 600 -29.60 -45.19 -15.32
N SER A 601 -28.89 -46.28 -15.02
CA SER A 601 -28.33 -47.19 -16.03
C SER A 601 -28.92 -48.58 -15.85
N VAL A 602 -29.46 -49.16 -16.92
CA VAL A 602 -30.13 -50.45 -16.90
C VAL A 602 -29.32 -51.45 -17.70
N TYR A 603 -28.97 -52.56 -17.07
CA TYR A 603 -28.15 -53.60 -17.64
C TYR A 603 -29.00 -54.83 -17.97
N CYS A 604 -28.61 -55.54 -19.02
CA CYS A 604 -29.26 -56.75 -19.48
C CYS A 604 -28.24 -57.87 -19.65
N ASP A 605 -28.61 -59.11 -19.31
CA ASP A 605 -27.91 -60.34 -19.70
C ASP A 605 -28.87 -61.28 -20.42
N SER A 606 -28.44 -61.90 -21.52
CA SER A 606 -29.22 -62.86 -22.29
C SER A 606 -28.97 -64.32 -21.89
N GLY A 607 -28.31 -64.56 -20.75
CA GLY A 607 -28.05 -65.87 -20.17
C GLY A 607 -26.59 -66.33 -20.24
N GLY A 608 -25.66 -65.45 -20.66
CA GLY A 608 -24.23 -65.75 -20.79
C GLY A 608 -23.38 -65.38 -19.59
N GLY A 609 -23.95 -64.75 -18.56
CA GLY A 609 -23.24 -64.31 -17.37
C GLY A 609 -22.39 -63.05 -17.56
N SER A 610 -22.59 -62.33 -18.67
CA SER A 610 -21.89 -61.08 -19.00
C SER A 610 -22.91 -60.00 -19.35
N PRO A 611 -23.39 -59.23 -18.36
CA PRO A 611 -24.37 -58.18 -18.60
C PRO A 611 -23.77 -57.02 -19.40
N TRP A 612 -24.55 -56.40 -20.30
CA TRP A 612 -24.19 -55.18 -21.00
C TRP A 612 -25.13 -54.03 -20.61
N ALA A 613 -24.65 -52.79 -20.69
CA ALA A 613 -25.48 -51.61 -20.47
C ALA A 613 -26.47 -51.46 -21.64
N TRP A 614 -27.75 -51.66 -21.37
CA TRP A 614 -28.82 -51.49 -22.37
C TRP A 614 -29.31 -50.05 -22.42
N GLN A 615 -29.44 -49.40 -21.25
CA GLN A 615 -29.69 -47.97 -21.12
C GLN A 615 -28.61 -47.38 -20.21
N THR A 616 -28.09 -46.21 -20.56
CA THR A 616 -27.05 -45.53 -19.79
C THR A 616 -27.45 -44.07 -19.61
N ASP A 617 -27.33 -43.57 -18.38
CA ASP A 617 -27.60 -42.17 -18.02
C ASP A 617 -28.95 -41.65 -18.52
N VAL A 618 -30.00 -42.47 -18.36
CA VAL A 618 -31.37 -42.11 -18.76
C VAL A 618 -32.15 -41.48 -17.60
N TYR A 619 -33.08 -40.59 -17.93
CA TYR A 619 -33.95 -39.89 -16.97
C TYR A 619 -35.38 -40.45 -16.91
N ASN A 620 -35.74 -41.32 -17.86
CA ASN A 620 -37.03 -42.01 -17.87
C ASN A 620 -36.97 -43.22 -16.91
N LEU A 621 -38.12 -43.67 -16.44
CA LEU A 621 -38.25 -44.86 -15.57
C LEU A 621 -38.72 -46.12 -16.32
N GLN A 622 -38.74 -46.06 -17.64
CA GLN A 622 -39.13 -47.18 -18.49
C GLN A 622 -38.54 -47.06 -19.89
N ALA A 623 -38.32 -48.20 -20.54
CA ALA A 623 -37.96 -48.30 -21.95
C ALA A 623 -38.48 -49.61 -22.55
N THR A 624 -38.68 -49.64 -23.88
CA THR A 624 -39.05 -50.86 -24.59
C THR A 624 -37.79 -51.63 -24.98
N PHE A 625 -37.61 -52.82 -24.43
CA PHE A 625 -36.54 -53.75 -24.78
C PHE A 625 -36.91 -54.54 -26.04
N THR A 626 -35.93 -54.76 -26.91
CA THR A 626 -36.07 -55.60 -28.10
C THR A 626 -35.20 -56.84 -27.95
N GLY A 627 -35.84 -57.99 -27.69
CA GLY A 627 -35.21 -59.30 -27.67
C GLY A 627 -35.28 -60.00 -29.03
N ALA A 628 -34.95 -61.29 -29.05
CA ALA A 628 -35.11 -62.16 -30.20
C ALA A 628 -36.07 -63.32 -29.87
N HIS A 629 -36.75 -63.85 -30.88
CA HIS A 629 -37.56 -65.08 -30.78
C HIS A 629 -36.68 -66.34 -30.71
N ASP A 630 -35.73 -66.37 -29.79
CA ASP A 630 -34.68 -67.39 -29.69
C ASP A 630 -34.84 -68.32 -28.47
N GLY A 631 -35.93 -68.16 -27.70
CA GLY A 631 -36.19 -68.96 -26.51
C GLY A 631 -35.32 -68.57 -25.31
N LYS A 632 -34.60 -67.45 -25.35
CA LYS A 632 -33.74 -67.01 -24.24
C LYS A 632 -34.51 -66.31 -23.14
N THR A 633 -33.87 -66.26 -21.97
CA THR A 633 -34.31 -65.47 -20.83
C THR A 633 -33.38 -64.26 -20.70
N TYR A 634 -33.95 -63.06 -20.83
CA TYR A 634 -33.25 -61.81 -20.60
C TYR A 634 -33.43 -61.40 -19.14
N ARG A 635 -32.33 -61.08 -18.46
CA ARG A 635 -32.30 -60.71 -17.04
C ARG A 635 -31.84 -59.27 -16.91
N PHE A 636 -32.49 -58.49 -16.05
CA PHE A 636 -32.24 -57.06 -15.93
C PHE A 636 -31.93 -56.66 -14.48
N TYR A 637 -31.13 -55.61 -14.35
CA TYR A 637 -31.00 -54.84 -13.11
C TYR A 637 -30.81 -53.37 -13.46
N ALA A 638 -31.22 -52.47 -12.57
CA ALA A 638 -31.08 -51.02 -12.72
C ALA A 638 -30.17 -50.47 -11.61
N LEU A 639 -29.32 -49.52 -11.96
CA LEU A 639 -28.48 -48.80 -11.00
C LEU A 639 -28.81 -47.31 -11.08
N ALA A 640 -29.20 -46.72 -9.95
CA ALA A 640 -29.34 -45.27 -9.81
C ALA A 640 -27.96 -44.58 -9.75
N ARG A 641 -27.88 -43.34 -10.20
CA ARG A 641 -26.75 -42.43 -10.00
C ARG A 641 -27.25 -41.12 -9.42
N ASP A 642 -26.59 -40.59 -8.40
CA ASP A 642 -26.95 -39.32 -7.76
C ASP A 642 -26.36 -38.09 -8.49
N GLN A 643 -26.69 -36.88 -7.99
CA GLN A 643 -26.15 -35.62 -8.52
C GLN A 643 -24.65 -35.41 -8.23
N ALA A 644 -24.09 -36.10 -7.24
CA ALA A 644 -22.66 -36.07 -6.92
C ALA A 644 -21.84 -37.01 -7.82
N GLY A 645 -22.51 -37.87 -8.59
CA GLY A 645 -21.92 -38.85 -9.49
C GLY A 645 -21.66 -40.22 -8.85
N ASN A 646 -22.13 -40.49 -7.62
CA ASN A 646 -22.06 -41.83 -7.05
C ASN A 646 -23.11 -42.72 -7.69
N GLN A 647 -22.75 -43.98 -7.94
CA GLN A 647 -23.63 -44.95 -8.59
C GLN A 647 -23.92 -46.12 -7.67
N GLU A 648 -25.19 -46.51 -7.61
CA GLU A 648 -25.66 -47.68 -6.89
C GLU A 648 -24.81 -48.92 -7.22
N VAL A 649 -24.51 -49.69 -6.18
CA VAL A 649 -23.66 -50.88 -6.29
C VAL A 649 -24.51 -52.08 -6.67
N TRP A 650 -24.18 -52.72 -7.79
CA TRP A 650 -24.83 -53.98 -8.17
C TRP A 650 -24.51 -55.09 -7.16
N ASN A 651 -25.55 -55.68 -6.58
CA ASN A 651 -25.42 -56.74 -5.57
C ASN A 651 -25.15 -58.15 -6.14
N GLY A 652 -24.97 -58.27 -7.46
CA GLY A 652 -24.74 -59.55 -8.15
C GLY A 652 -26.01 -60.35 -8.45
N ILE A 653 -27.19 -59.83 -8.14
CA ILE A 653 -28.49 -60.46 -8.38
C ILE A 653 -29.22 -59.69 -9.49
N TYR A 654 -29.87 -60.42 -10.39
CA TYR A 654 -30.78 -59.83 -11.37
C TYR A 654 -32.14 -59.59 -10.71
N GLU A 655 -32.71 -58.41 -10.94
CA GLU A 655 -33.94 -57.94 -10.28
C GLU A 655 -35.20 -58.48 -10.95
N THR A 656 -35.14 -58.67 -12.27
CA THR A 656 -36.24 -59.24 -13.06
C THR A 656 -35.71 -60.08 -14.22
N SER A 657 -36.55 -60.96 -14.76
CA SER A 657 -36.23 -61.71 -15.98
C SER A 657 -37.45 -61.97 -16.84
N THR A 658 -37.25 -61.95 -18.16
CA THR A 658 -38.29 -62.18 -19.17
C THR A 658 -37.86 -63.29 -20.11
N HIS A 659 -38.67 -64.34 -20.22
CA HIS A 659 -38.51 -65.40 -21.23
C HIS A 659 -39.22 -65.01 -22.53
N VAL A 660 -38.52 -65.03 -23.67
CA VAL A 660 -39.10 -64.71 -24.99
C VAL A 660 -39.32 -65.98 -25.81
N GLY A 661 -40.57 -66.28 -26.16
CA GLY A 661 -40.96 -67.48 -26.91
C GLY A 661 -40.44 -67.52 -28.36
N THR A 662 -40.36 -68.72 -28.94
CA THR A 662 -39.78 -69.00 -30.28
C THR A 662 -40.74 -68.77 -31.46
N GLY A 663 -41.98 -68.33 -31.22
CA GLY A 663 -43.01 -68.19 -32.28
C GLY A 663 -43.48 -66.75 -32.48
N GLY A 664 -43.08 -66.11 -33.58
CA GLY A 664 -43.71 -64.87 -34.05
C GLY A 664 -45.07 -65.16 -34.73
N PRO A 665 -46.11 -64.33 -34.58
CA PRO A 665 -47.45 -64.59 -35.13
C PRO A 665 -47.50 -64.55 -36.67
N ALA A 666 -48.26 -65.48 -37.27
CA ALA A 666 -48.55 -65.49 -38.71
C ALA A 666 -49.45 -64.31 -39.14
N CYS A 667 -49.13 -63.71 -40.28
CA CYS A 667 -49.77 -62.51 -40.81
C CYS A 667 -51.20 -62.76 -41.31
N THR A 668 -52.20 -62.25 -40.59
CA THR A 668 -53.62 -62.35 -40.95
C THR A 668 -54.13 -61.00 -41.45
N TYR A 669 -54.32 -60.85 -42.77
CA TYR A 669 -54.80 -59.61 -43.38
C TYR A 669 -55.60 -59.87 -44.66
N VAL A 670 -56.38 -58.88 -45.10
CA VAL A 670 -57.08 -58.89 -46.40
C VAL A 670 -56.27 -58.05 -47.39
N VAL A 671 -55.96 -58.61 -48.57
CA VAL A 671 -55.15 -57.92 -49.58
C VAL A 671 -55.93 -56.72 -50.13
N GLY A 672 -55.32 -55.53 -50.05
CA GLY A 672 -55.91 -54.26 -50.49
C GLY A 672 -56.68 -53.49 -49.41
N ASP A 673 -56.96 -54.08 -48.25
CA ASP A 673 -57.70 -53.45 -47.14
C ASP A 673 -56.78 -52.54 -46.29
N ALA A 674 -56.28 -51.47 -46.90
CA ALA A 674 -55.33 -50.55 -46.27
C ALA A 674 -55.94 -49.80 -45.08
N ASN A 675 -57.26 -49.62 -45.04
CA ASN A 675 -57.96 -48.91 -43.98
C ASN A 675 -58.55 -49.82 -42.88
N ASN A 676 -58.30 -51.13 -42.93
CA ASN A 676 -58.78 -52.12 -41.97
C ASN A 676 -60.32 -52.19 -41.84
N SER A 677 -61.03 -52.05 -42.95
CA SER A 677 -62.49 -52.19 -43.03
C SER A 677 -62.95 -53.64 -43.26
N ASN A 678 -62.01 -54.57 -43.47
CA ASN A 678 -62.21 -55.95 -43.94
C ASN A 678 -62.75 -56.04 -45.37
N THR A 679 -62.75 -54.95 -46.13
CA THR A 679 -63.26 -54.92 -47.51
C THR A 679 -62.38 -54.04 -48.40
N PHE A 680 -61.91 -54.57 -49.53
CA PHE A 680 -61.14 -53.76 -50.48
C PHE A 680 -62.06 -52.92 -51.37
N THR A 681 -62.06 -51.60 -51.16
CA THR A 681 -62.92 -50.63 -51.86
C THR A 681 -62.14 -49.39 -52.32
N GLY A 682 -62.82 -48.47 -53.01
CA GLY A 682 -62.22 -47.17 -53.37
C GLY A 682 -61.78 -46.34 -52.16
N LEU A 683 -62.28 -46.62 -50.95
CA LEU A 683 -61.84 -45.94 -49.73
C LEU A 683 -60.40 -46.30 -49.35
N ASP A 684 -59.93 -47.51 -49.66
CA ASP A 684 -58.56 -47.95 -49.41
C ASP A 684 -57.55 -47.19 -50.25
N ILE A 685 -57.94 -46.79 -51.47
CA ILE A 685 -57.14 -45.89 -52.32
C ILE A 685 -57.01 -44.53 -51.63
N THR A 686 -58.13 -43.96 -51.17
CA THR A 686 -58.11 -42.64 -50.51
C THR A 686 -57.33 -42.65 -49.21
N TYR A 687 -57.41 -43.75 -48.44
CA TYR A 687 -56.64 -43.96 -47.23
C TYR A 687 -55.13 -44.09 -47.53
N SER A 688 -54.78 -44.87 -48.55
CA SER A 688 -53.39 -45.03 -49.02
C SER A 688 -52.79 -43.70 -49.47
N VAL A 689 -53.52 -42.90 -50.25
CA VAL A 689 -53.07 -41.55 -50.67
C VAL A 689 -52.90 -40.63 -49.47
N ARG A 690 -53.80 -40.70 -48.47
CA ARG A 690 -53.69 -39.91 -47.24
C ARG A 690 -52.44 -40.31 -46.44
N PHE A 691 -52.12 -41.59 -46.35
CA PHE A 691 -50.91 -42.09 -45.71
C PHE A 691 -49.64 -41.51 -46.35
N PHE A 692 -49.48 -41.58 -47.68
CA PHE A 692 -48.29 -41.01 -48.34
C PHE A 692 -48.21 -39.48 -48.27
N LYS A 693 -49.27 -38.81 -47.81
CA LYS A 693 -49.28 -37.37 -47.49
C LYS A 693 -49.06 -37.07 -46.00
N GLY A 694 -48.59 -38.04 -45.21
CA GLY A 694 -48.31 -37.89 -43.78
C GLY A 694 -49.46 -38.30 -42.84
N GLY A 695 -50.47 -39.01 -43.36
CA GLY A 695 -51.55 -39.58 -42.55
C GLY A 695 -51.16 -40.87 -41.81
N PRO A 696 -52.08 -41.44 -41.02
CA PRO A 696 -51.84 -42.69 -40.29
C PRO A 696 -51.47 -43.87 -41.22
N PRO A 697 -50.52 -44.74 -40.83
CA PRO A 697 -50.17 -45.92 -41.63
C PRO A 697 -51.29 -46.97 -41.70
N PRO A 698 -51.26 -47.88 -42.69
CA PRO A 698 -52.10 -49.08 -42.68
C PRO A 698 -51.88 -49.91 -41.42
N SER A 699 -52.95 -50.44 -40.83
CA SER A 699 -52.90 -51.13 -39.53
C SER A 699 -52.20 -52.49 -39.56
N TYR A 700 -52.09 -53.11 -40.74
CA TYR A 700 -51.47 -54.43 -40.89
C TYR A 700 -50.02 -54.29 -41.32
N THR A 701 -49.10 -54.50 -40.39
CA THR A 701 -47.67 -54.63 -40.63
C THR A 701 -47.17 -56.03 -40.35
N CYS A 702 -46.23 -56.49 -41.17
CA CYS A 702 -45.68 -57.84 -41.06
C CYS A 702 -44.20 -57.88 -41.43
N GLU A 703 -43.45 -58.69 -40.71
CA GLU A 703 -42.04 -58.97 -40.98
C GLU A 703 -41.92 -60.01 -42.09
N CYS A 704 -41.33 -59.63 -43.23
CA CYS A 704 -41.30 -60.48 -44.43
C CYS A 704 -39.91 -60.54 -45.08
N PRO A 705 -39.26 -61.71 -45.16
CA PRO A 705 -39.64 -62.98 -44.52
C PRO A 705 -39.64 -62.91 -42.97
N THR A 706 -40.35 -63.80 -42.29
CA THR A 706 -40.35 -63.87 -40.81
C THR A 706 -38.92 -64.04 -40.28
N GLY A 707 -38.50 -63.21 -39.33
CA GLY A 707 -37.12 -63.17 -38.80
C GLY A 707 -36.11 -62.37 -39.63
N SER A 708 -36.54 -61.58 -40.63
CA SER A 708 -35.66 -60.75 -41.47
C SER A 708 -35.38 -59.33 -40.95
N GLY A 709 -36.11 -58.86 -39.95
CA GLY A 709 -36.12 -57.48 -39.45
C GLY A 709 -36.86 -56.47 -40.35
N ASN A 710 -37.36 -56.88 -41.52
CA ASN A 710 -37.98 -55.99 -42.50
C ASN A 710 -39.51 -56.01 -42.39
N PHE A 711 -40.09 -54.93 -41.88
CA PHE A 711 -41.54 -54.77 -41.72
C PHE A 711 -42.18 -54.01 -42.88
N TRP A 712 -43.29 -54.54 -43.40
CA TRP A 712 -44.03 -53.97 -44.52
C TRP A 712 -45.50 -53.77 -44.19
N TYR A 713 -46.13 -52.77 -44.80
CA TYR A 713 -47.59 -52.56 -44.76
C TYR A 713 -48.29 -53.55 -45.71
N VAL A 714 -48.35 -54.81 -45.32
CA VAL A 714 -48.72 -55.94 -46.19
C VAL A 714 -50.15 -55.87 -46.77
N ALA A 715 -51.09 -55.21 -46.10
CA ALA A 715 -52.44 -54.99 -46.64
C ALA A 715 -52.47 -53.95 -47.77
N GLY A 716 -51.50 -53.03 -47.81
CA GLY A 716 -51.40 -51.98 -48.83
C GLY A 716 -50.63 -52.40 -50.08
N ASP A 717 -49.75 -53.41 -49.98
CA ASP A 717 -49.05 -53.98 -51.15
C ASP A 717 -50.03 -54.84 -51.97
N VAL A 718 -50.35 -54.36 -53.15
CA VAL A 718 -51.32 -55.01 -54.06
C VAL A 718 -50.73 -55.34 -55.41
N ASN A 719 -49.45 -55.05 -55.64
CA ASN A 719 -48.77 -55.33 -56.90
C ASN A 719 -47.75 -56.47 -56.79
N GLY A 720 -47.57 -57.04 -55.59
CA GLY A 720 -46.69 -58.18 -55.32
C GLY A 720 -45.22 -57.80 -55.22
N SER A 721 -44.91 -56.51 -55.01
CA SER A 721 -43.53 -56.01 -54.93
C SER A 721 -42.86 -56.26 -53.57
N CYS A 722 -43.62 -56.71 -52.57
CA CYS A 722 -43.17 -56.78 -51.18
C CYS A 722 -42.72 -55.42 -50.64
N SER A 723 -43.39 -54.36 -51.10
CA SER A 723 -43.21 -52.98 -50.65
C SER A 723 -44.52 -52.21 -50.84
N PHE A 724 -44.83 -51.26 -49.95
CA PHE A 724 -46.00 -50.41 -50.10
C PHE A 724 -45.58 -49.01 -50.57
N THR A 725 -45.89 -48.68 -51.82
CA THR A 725 -45.46 -47.45 -52.49
C THR A 725 -46.60 -46.78 -53.28
N GLY A 726 -46.34 -45.62 -53.90
CA GLY A 726 -47.29 -44.98 -54.81
C GLY A 726 -47.67 -45.82 -56.04
N LEU A 727 -46.86 -46.85 -56.38
CA LEU A 727 -47.19 -47.78 -57.45
C LEU A 727 -48.38 -48.68 -57.06
N ASP A 728 -48.51 -49.03 -55.78
CA ASP A 728 -49.65 -49.79 -55.26
C ASP A 728 -50.96 -49.02 -55.40
N ILE A 729 -50.95 -47.72 -55.14
CA ILE A 729 -52.11 -46.85 -55.37
C ILE A 729 -52.50 -46.88 -56.86
N THR A 730 -51.52 -46.78 -57.75
CA THR A 730 -51.76 -46.81 -59.20
C THR A 730 -52.34 -48.17 -59.62
N TYR A 731 -51.87 -49.25 -58.99
CA TYR A 731 -52.37 -50.61 -59.21
C TYR A 731 -53.81 -50.78 -58.70
N MET A 732 -54.13 -50.30 -57.48
CA MET A 732 -55.49 -50.30 -56.93
C MET A 732 -56.46 -49.53 -57.85
N VAL A 733 -56.07 -48.33 -58.32
CA VAL A 733 -56.89 -47.54 -59.25
C VAL A 733 -57.10 -48.28 -60.57
N ARG A 734 -56.07 -48.96 -61.09
CA ARG A 734 -56.17 -49.76 -62.31
C ARG A 734 -57.12 -50.95 -62.12
N TYR A 735 -57.09 -51.63 -60.97
CA TYR A 735 -58.01 -52.72 -60.63
C TYR A 735 -59.47 -52.26 -60.70
N PHE A 736 -59.84 -51.15 -60.03
CA PHE A 736 -61.20 -50.61 -60.08
C PHE A 736 -61.63 -50.09 -61.46
N LYS A 737 -60.68 -49.89 -62.39
CA LYS A 737 -60.93 -49.57 -63.80
C LYS A 737 -61.00 -50.82 -64.71
N GLY A 738 -61.08 -52.03 -64.13
CA GLY A 738 -61.19 -53.30 -64.86
C GLY A 738 -59.86 -54.05 -65.09
N GLY A 739 -58.80 -53.70 -64.35
CA GLY A 739 -57.50 -54.37 -64.39
C GLY A 739 -57.43 -55.68 -63.57
N PRO A 740 -56.24 -56.32 -63.51
CA PRO A 740 -56.01 -57.52 -62.70
C PRO A 740 -56.27 -57.29 -61.20
N GLY A 741 -56.66 -58.35 -60.49
CA GLY A 741 -56.90 -58.33 -59.04
C GLY A 741 -55.63 -58.06 -58.20
N PRO A 742 -55.77 -57.65 -56.94
CA PRO A 742 -54.64 -57.34 -56.07
C PRO A 742 -53.79 -58.58 -55.79
N ILE A 743 -52.47 -58.41 -55.87
CA ILE A 743 -51.45 -59.44 -55.68
C ILE A 743 -50.74 -59.19 -54.34
N PRO A 744 -50.82 -60.10 -53.35
CA PRO A 744 -50.07 -59.95 -52.11
C PRO A 744 -48.59 -60.22 -52.32
N CYS A 745 -47.75 -59.71 -51.41
CA CYS A 745 -46.35 -60.08 -51.30
C CYS A 745 -46.17 -61.60 -51.18
N SER A 746 -45.33 -62.19 -52.03
CA SER A 746 -45.05 -63.64 -52.04
C SER A 746 -44.31 -64.11 -50.79
N SER A 747 -43.55 -63.22 -50.12
CA SER A 747 -42.83 -63.52 -48.88
C SER A 747 -43.71 -63.52 -47.63
N CYS A 748 -44.93 -63.00 -47.71
CA CYS A 748 -45.91 -62.97 -46.62
C CYS A 748 -47.33 -63.10 -47.19
N PRO A 749 -47.70 -64.29 -47.70
CA PRO A 749 -49.07 -64.50 -48.15
C PRO A 749 -50.02 -64.33 -46.95
N PRO A 750 -51.20 -63.71 -47.15
CA PRO A 750 -52.19 -63.61 -46.09
C PRO A 750 -52.57 -65.03 -45.64
N ALA A 751 -52.45 -65.30 -44.34
CA ALA A 751 -53.06 -66.48 -43.76
C ALA A 751 -54.57 -66.38 -44.02
N ARG A 752 -55.14 -67.39 -44.70
CA ARG A 752 -56.58 -67.43 -45.03
C ARG A 752 -57.39 -67.06 -43.79
N ARG A 753 -58.19 -65.99 -43.86
CA ARG A 753 -59.32 -65.81 -42.95
C ARG A 753 -60.47 -66.70 -43.39
#